data_AF-A0A069QQH1-F1
#
_entry.id   AF-A0A069QQH1-F1
#
_cell.length_a   1.000
_cell.length_b   1.000
_cell.length_c   1.000
_cell.angle_alpha   90.00
_cell.angle_beta   90.00
_cell.angle_gamma   90.00
#
_symmetry.space_group_name_H-M   'P 1'
#
loop_
_entity.id
_entity.type
_entity.pdbx_description
1 polymer ?
#
loop_
_entity_poly.entity_id
_entity_poly.type
_entity_poly.pdbx_seq_one_letter_code
_entity_poly.pdbx_strand_id
1 'polypeptide(L)'
;MKKGLLCLLLFCAGSAMAQQNNRYVITGTMTIDSLRYTPERIKKVYLTHEVQGQDIVVDSATVENGRFSFKGNAPGVVAPYRISGFDNGTVQLFLEPGEITVLPFDGRFPVGASVKGTPANDVLYAYQQSGSGAVDIAKLRMEKVLASLPAEQRNDEKAFYPYQRATYYVNSLSHRTSAMRFVARHLDSPVTLYIIKYDLFRFFTPQVLEETYLNAVPSAVRKHPMYRELTNLVRAASLEVGRPAPDIDGQTPDGKNLALSDLRGKYVLIDFWASWCAPCRREFPVIKQALEETKGKVPFMVLSYSIDSKKKEWTDCIERNSLTHANWQHISALKGWGSPAAKLYNVEAVPRTVLVGPDGNIMAFDLRGEQLIDAVRKMKNSDLKSAKAATGKPNGVDNLVSLPKEMPDPSLYEQYVALDRQREKQIAEDLSQLRSTKGEAYLNTAEGKIDVESIRRAADIAWTAERFQFLLDHNTSPLMPLLMERDMLPIFNKEYGRQLSACVAPPVLNHPYARSLENSVRSRNLMQGSDVPDIALPLANGTVRQLSNSLGKFVLLTFWASNNASCQRELATLKKLYAESRASKDKFEMIGFSLDTNAKEWKKTLKTLGIDGPGWLQACDFKGNASPSVRLFNVGATPMNVLIDPEGKAISLTLQGEELVTRVKQILSGDLYYQKEEPKK
;
A
#
# COMPACT_ATOMS: atom_id res chain seq x y z
N MET A 1 68.06 -5.79 44.79
CA MET A 1 67.23 -6.91 45.28
C MET A 1 65.83 -6.40 45.64
N LYS A 2 64.81 -6.92 44.94
CA LYS A 2 63.42 -7.17 45.40
C LYS A 2 62.77 -6.18 46.39
N LYS A 3 61.70 -5.49 45.95
CA LYS A 3 60.27 -5.74 46.34
C LYS A 3 59.37 -4.53 46.05
N GLY A 4 58.23 -4.78 45.40
CA GLY A 4 56.98 -4.05 45.67
C GLY A 4 56.40 -3.17 44.57
N LEU A 5 55.87 -3.76 43.49
CA LEU A 5 54.80 -3.13 42.71
C LEU A 5 53.81 -4.23 42.28
N LEU A 6 52.66 -4.30 42.96
CA LEU A 6 51.53 -5.13 42.59
C LEU A 6 50.27 -4.29 42.80
N CYS A 7 49.68 -3.80 41.71
CA CYS A 7 48.26 -3.50 41.53
C CYS A 7 48.06 -2.73 40.21
N LEU A 8 47.95 -3.45 39.10
CA LEU A 8 47.27 -3.00 37.87
C LEU A 8 47.30 -4.16 36.88
N LEU A 9 46.28 -5.02 36.91
CA LEU A 9 45.88 -5.92 35.82
C LEU A 9 44.58 -6.62 36.23
N LEU A 10 43.46 -5.89 36.16
CA LEU A 10 42.11 -6.47 36.24
C LEU A 10 41.12 -5.57 35.48
N PHE A 11 41.44 -5.24 34.22
CA PHE A 11 40.49 -4.64 33.27
C PHE A 11 40.94 -4.89 31.83
N CYS A 12 41.11 -6.17 31.45
CA CYS A 12 41.31 -6.61 30.06
C CYS A 12 40.89 -8.09 29.89
N ALA A 13 39.73 -8.46 30.42
CA ALA A 13 39.16 -9.81 30.27
C ALA A 13 37.67 -9.79 29.87
N GLY A 14 37.27 -8.77 29.09
CA GLY A 14 35.90 -8.61 28.59
C GLY A 14 35.75 -8.63 27.06
N SER A 15 36.85 -8.81 26.31
CA SER A 15 36.86 -8.66 24.85
C SER A 15 37.55 -9.82 24.12
N ALA A 16 37.73 -10.97 24.79
CA ALA A 16 38.28 -12.20 24.18
C ALA A 16 37.41 -13.46 24.44
N MET A 17 36.15 -13.29 24.86
CA MET A 17 35.13 -14.35 24.88
C MET A 17 33.85 -13.89 24.20
N ALA A 18 33.97 -13.46 22.95
CA ALA A 18 32.86 -13.33 22.01
C ALA A 18 33.35 -13.57 20.58
N GLN A 19 34.14 -14.62 20.37
CA GLN A 19 34.09 -15.32 19.10
C GLN A 19 32.90 -16.29 19.20
N GLN A 20 31.69 -15.69 19.20
CA GLN A 20 30.45 -16.44 19.19
C GLN A 20 30.46 -17.37 17.98
N ASN A 21 30.15 -18.64 18.21
CA ASN A 21 30.10 -19.70 17.23
C ASN A 21 29.11 -19.31 16.10
N ASN A 22 29.59 -18.70 15.01
CA ASN A 22 28.77 -18.28 13.86
C ASN A 22 28.26 -19.48 13.02
N ARG A 23 28.16 -20.66 13.64
CA ARG A 23 27.75 -21.90 12.98
C ARG A 23 26.27 -22.15 13.22
N TYR A 24 25.62 -22.68 12.20
CA TYR A 24 24.28 -23.24 12.34
C TYR A 24 24.34 -24.76 12.16
N VAL A 25 23.40 -25.44 12.82
CA VAL A 25 23.05 -26.82 12.52
C VAL A 25 21.54 -26.86 12.33
N ILE A 26 21.08 -27.25 11.15
CA ILE A 26 19.67 -27.52 10.89
C ILE A 26 19.45 -29.02 10.97
N THR A 27 18.42 -29.47 11.67
CA THR A 27 17.97 -30.86 11.65
C THR A 27 16.47 -30.93 11.39
N GLY A 28 16.02 -31.99 10.73
CA GLY A 28 14.59 -32.21 10.50
C GLY A 28 14.26 -33.68 10.33
N THR A 29 13.01 -34.03 10.65
CA THR A 29 12.47 -35.39 10.46
C THR A 29 11.13 -35.29 9.73
N MET A 30 11.01 -36.00 8.62
CA MET A 30 9.76 -36.18 7.88
C MET A 30 9.03 -37.42 8.44
N THR A 31 7.75 -37.27 8.78
CA THR A 31 6.88 -38.40 9.15
C THR A 31 6.44 -39.19 7.92
N ILE A 32 6.36 -38.53 6.76
CA ILE A 32 6.14 -39.10 5.43
C ILE A 32 7.16 -38.45 4.50
N ASP A 33 8.04 -39.23 3.89
CA ASP A 33 9.16 -38.77 3.05
C ASP A 33 8.91 -38.97 1.55
N SER A 34 7.64 -38.93 1.12
CA SER A 34 7.25 -38.93 -0.30
C SER A 34 6.77 -37.56 -0.77
N LEU A 35 6.97 -37.31 -2.05
CA LEU A 35 6.43 -36.18 -2.78
C LEU A 35 4.89 -36.31 -2.93
N ARG A 36 4.17 -35.18 -3.05
CA ARG A 36 2.70 -35.13 -3.04
C ARG A 36 2.07 -35.55 -4.36
N TYR A 37 2.57 -35.03 -5.47
CA TYR A 37 2.01 -35.19 -6.81
C TYR A 37 2.70 -36.32 -7.58
N THR A 38 3.96 -36.56 -7.29
CA THR A 38 4.74 -37.68 -7.82
C THR A 38 5.18 -38.51 -6.63
N PRO A 39 4.54 -39.64 -6.26
CA PRO A 39 4.76 -40.31 -4.96
C PRO A 39 6.13 -41.02 -4.84
N GLU A 40 7.16 -40.48 -5.47
CA GLU A 40 8.55 -40.83 -5.30
C GLU A 40 9.06 -40.38 -3.93
N ARG A 41 10.03 -41.14 -3.42
CA ARG A 41 10.71 -40.80 -2.17
C ARG A 41 11.58 -39.55 -2.35
N ILE A 42 11.49 -38.63 -1.40
CA ILE A 42 12.35 -37.46 -1.30
C ILE A 42 13.75 -37.93 -0.91
N LYS A 43 14.68 -37.90 -1.86
CA LYS A 43 16.08 -38.34 -1.64
C LYS A 43 17.00 -37.21 -1.18
N LYS A 44 16.64 -35.97 -1.50
CA LYS A 44 17.47 -34.79 -1.26
C LYS A 44 16.61 -33.58 -0.98
N VAL A 45 17.06 -32.75 -0.05
CA VAL A 45 16.51 -31.42 0.23
C VAL A 45 17.58 -30.36 0.03
N TYR A 46 17.15 -29.14 -0.26
CA TYR A 46 18.04 -28.02 -0.58
C TYR A 46 17.77 -26.85 0.35
N LEU A 47 18.82 -26.26 0.90
CA LEU A 47 18.73 -25.00 1.61
C LEU A 47 18.83 -23.89 0.57
N THR A 48 17.81 -23.03 0.51
CA THR A 48 17.64 -22.00 -0.51
C THR A 48 17.39 -20.63 0.12
N HIS A 49 17.80 -19.59 -0.59
CA HIS A 49 17.58 -18.19 -0.19
C HIS A 49 17.19 -17.35 -1.41
N GLU A 50 16.18 -16.51 -1.24
CA GLU A 50 15.69 -15.63 -2.31
C GLU A 50 16.61 -14.40 -2.46
N VAL A 51 17.20 -14.23 -3.64
CA VAL A 51 17.99 -13.04 -3.99
C VAL A 51 17.36 -12.39 -5.20
N GLN A 52 16.78 -11.19 -5.00
CA GLN A 52 16.15 -10.41 -6.07
C GLN A 52 15.01 -11.16 -6.80
N GLY A 53 14.25 -11.97 -6.06
CA GLY A 53 13.14 -12.78 -6.59
C GLY A 53 13.56 -14.09 -7.25
N GLN A 54 14.85 -14.47 -7.17
CA GLN A 54 15.34 -15.77 -7.61
C GLN A 54 15.78 -16.62 -6.42
N ASP A 55 15.35 -17.87 -6.37
CA ASP A 55 15.81 -18.82 -5.36
C ASP A 55 17.21 -19.33 -5.72
N ILE A 56 18.18 -19.07 -4.83
CA ILE A 56 19.54 -19.55 -4.96
C ILE A 56 19.73 -20.73 -4.01
N VAL A 57 20.23 -21.86 -4.53
CA VAL A 57 20.63 -23.00 -3.72
C VAL A 57 21.94 -22.68 -3.02
N VAL A 58 21.91 -22.76 -1.69
CA VAL A 58 23.05 -22.48 -0.81
C VAL A 58 23.73 -23.77 -0.38
N ASP A 59 22.95 -24.79 -0.08
CA ASP A 59 23.45 -26.10 0.36
C ASP A 59 22.43 -27.20 0.02
N SER A 60 22.82 -28.46 0.19
CA SER A 60 21.96 -29.62 -0.05
C SER A 60 22.26 -30.75 0.94
N ALA A 61 21.23 -31.47 1.37
CA ALA A 61 21.36 -32.60 2.28
C ALA A 61 20.64 -33.83 1.72
N THR A 62 21.28 -35.00 1.86
CA THR A 62 20.65 -36.29 1.60
C THR A 62 19.62 -36.60 2.68
N VAL A 63 18.50 -37.22 2.30
CA VAL A 63 17.47 -37.68 3.23
C VAL A 63 17.68 -39.17 3.50
N GLU A 64 17.93 -39.52 4.76
CA GLU A 64 18.11 -40.90 5.21
C GLU A 64 17.11 -41.22 6.31
N ASN A 65 16.26 -42.24 6.08
CA ASN A 65 15.19 -42.63 7.01
C ASN A 65 14.30 -41.44 7.43
N GLY A 66 13.93 -40.60 6.45
CA GLY A 66 13.15 -39.38 6.66
C GLY A 66 13.89 -38.25 7.37
N ARG A 67 15.19 -38.39 7.69
CA ARG A 67 15.98 -37.38 8.40
C ARG A 67 16.95 -36.67 7.48
N PHE A 68 17.20 -35.40 7.75
CA PHE A 68 18.20 -34.59 7.05
C PHE A 68 18.90 -33.64 8.02
N SER A 69 20.10 -33.19 7.66
CA SER A 69 20.81 -32.15 8.40
C SER A 69 21.66 -31.27 7.49
N PHE A 70 21.70 -29.98 7.79
CA PHE A 70 22.60 -29.00 7.18
C PHE A 70 23.54 -28.45 8.24
N LYS A 71 24.78 -28.15 7.87
CA LYS A 71 25.77 -27.53 8.76
C LYS A 71 26.56 -26.49 7.98
N GLY A 72 26.71 -25.31 8.54
CA GLY A 72 27.42 -24.24 7.85
C GLY A 72 27.65 -23.03 8.73
N ASN A 73 28.10 -21.94 8.11
CA ASN A 73 28.22 -20.65 8.76
C ASN A 73 26.97 -19.83 8.48
N ALA A 74 26.40 -19.23 9.53
CA ALA A 74 25.25 -18.36 9.40
C ALA A 74 25.63 -17.08 8.62
N PRO A 75 24.67 -16.49 7.89
CA PRO A 75 24.87 -15.20 7.23
C PRO A 75 25.18 -14.12 8.27
N GLY A 76 25.87 -13.05 7.85
CA GLY A 76 26.21 -11.93 8.74
C GLY A 76 24.99 -11.17 9.29
N VAL A 77 23.81 -11.42 8.72
CA VAL A 77 22.52 -10.92 9.20
C VAL A 77 21.51 -12.05 9.11
N VAL A 78 20.69 -12.21 10.15
CA VAL A 78 19.57 -13.17 10.18
C VAL A 78 18.67 -12.95 8.97
N ALA A 79 18.37 -13.99 8.21
CA ALA A 79 17.63 -13.86 6.96
C ALA A 79 16.65 -15.01 6.75
N PRO A 80 15.54 -14.80 6.01
CA PRO A 80 14.60 -15.85 5.69
C PRO A 80 15.21 -16.84 4.69
N TYR A 81 15.18 -18.13 5.01
CA TYR A 81 15.63 -19.23 4.17
C TYR A 81 14.50 -20.25 4.00
N ARG A 82 14.63 -21.09 2.98
CA ARG A 82 13.68 -22.17 2.69
C ARG A 82 14.40 -23.49 2.55
N ILE A 83 13.79 -24.57 3.05
CA ILE A 83 14.16 -25.93 2.65
C ILE A 83 13.23 -26.34 1.52
N SER A 84 13.80 -26.59 0.34
CA SER A 84 13.12 -27.04 -0.87
C SER A 84 13.53 -28.48 -1.23
N GLY A 85 13.10 -28.95 -2.39
CA GLY A 85 13.19 -30.37 -2.78
C GLY A 85 11.85 -31.12 -2.65
N PHE A 86 10.77 -30.41 -2.36
CA PHE A 86 9.39 -30.89 -2.38
C PHE A 86 8.67 -30.42 -3.65
N ASP A 87 7.58 -31.08 -4.04
CA ASP A 87 6.75 -30.73 -5.20
C ASP A 87 5.50 -29.90 -4.83
N ASN A 88 5.35 -29.56 -3.55
CA ASN A 88 4.20 -28.83 -3.01
C ASN A 88 4.61 -27.80 -1.93
N GLY A 89 5.59 -26.96 -2.26
CA GLY A 89 6.05 -25.84 -1.44
C GLY A 89 7.38 -26.10 -0.72
N THR A 90 7.60 -25.39 0.38
CA THR A 90 8.89 -25.38 1.10
C THR A 90 8.68 -25.23 2.60
N VAL A 91 9.66 -25.66 3.40
CA VAL A 91 9.72 -25.33 4.84
C VAL A 91 10.36 -23.95 4.98
N GLN A 92 9.69 -23.02 5.65
CA GLN A 92 10.21 -21.67 5.92
C GLN A 92 10.99 -21.65 7.25
N LEU A 93 12.15 -21.00 7.27
CA LEU A 93 12.93 -20.74 8.48
C LEU A 93 13.67 -19.40 8.41
N PHE A 94 14.32 -19.01 9.50
CA PHE A 94 15.35 -17.99 9.53
C PHE A 94 16.71 -18.64 9.77
N LEU A 95 17.71 -18.30 8.95
CA LEU A 95 19.06 -18.82 9.15
C LEU A 95 19.84 -17.89 10.08
N GLU A 96 20.23 -18.41 11.23
CA GLU A 96 20.99 -17.72 12.27
C GLU A 96 21.90 -18.73 13.03
N PRO A 97 22.90 -18.27 13.79
CA PRO A 97 23.74 -19.16 14.58
C PRO A 97 22.93 -19.96 15.61
N GLY A 98 23.25 -21.25 15.76
CA GLY A 98 22.61 -22.13 16.73
C GLY A 98 22.02 -23.41 16.14
N GLU A 99 21.25 -24.12 16.98
CA GLU A 99 20.60 -25.38 16.60
C GLU A 99 19.16 -25.11 16.17
N ILE A 100 18.91 -25.25 14.87
CA ILE A 100 17.62 -25.04 14.23
C ILE A 100 16.97 -26.41 14.02
N THR A 101 15.79 -26.62 14.61
CA THR A 101 15.06 -27.88 14.52
C THR A 101 13.77 -27.67 13.74
N VAL A 102 13.65 -28.34 12.59
CA VAL A 102 12.37 -28.55 11.90
C VAL A 102 11.64 -29.66 12.64
N LEU A 103 10.51 -29.32 13.28
CA LEU A 103 9.68 -30.27 14.00
C LEU A 103 9.14 -31.35 13.03
N PRO A 104 8.78 -32.56 13.53
CA PRO A 104 8.24 -33.61 12.68
C PRO A 104 7.08 -33.14 11.80
N PHE A 105 7.16 -33.38 10.48
CA PHE A 105 6.18 -32.89 9.52
C PHE A 105 5.96 -33.89 8.36
N ASP A 106 4.83 -33.76 7.66
CA ASP A 106 4.53 -34.52 6.45
C ASP A 106 5.22 -33.86 5.24
N GLY A 107 6.15 -34.58 4.59
CA GLY A 107 6.91 -34.10 3.43
C GLY A 107 6.05 -33.74 2.21
N ARG A 108 4.80 -34.19 2.15
CA ARG A 108 3.82 -33.80 1.11
C ARG A 108 3.25 -32.39 1.34
N PHE A 109 3.37 -31.86 2.56
CA PHE A 109 2.84 -30.56 2.99
C PHE A 109 3.89 -29.74 3.75
N PRO A 110 5.05 -29.45 3.14
CA PRO A 110 6.18 -28.80 3.82
C PRO A 110 5.85 -27.38 4.34
N VAL A 111 4.88 -26.70 3.74
CA VAL A 111 4.43 -25.36 4.16
C VAL A 111 3.89 -25.35 5.59
N GLY A 112 3.34 -26.47 6.06
CA GLY A 112 2.84 -26.61 7.43
C GLY A 112 3.91 -26.92 8.47
N ALA A 113 5.17 -27.11 8.06
CA ALA A 113 6.25 -27.44 8.98
C ALA A 113 6.57 -26.25 9.89
N SER A 114 6.83 -26.57 11.17
CA SER A 114 7.21 -25.62 12.21
C SER A 114 8.70 -25.76 12.51
N VAL A 115 9.37 -24.63 12.75
CA VAL A 115 10.82 -24.59 13.00
C VAL A 115 11.09 -23.85 14.31
N LYS A 116 11.99 -24.37 15.14
CA LYS A 116 12.30 -23.86 16.49
C LYS A 116 13.80 -23.96 16.82
N GLY A 117 14.19 -23.49 18.00
CA GLY A 117 15.49 -23.74 18.62
C GLY A 117 16.46 -22.57 18.54
N THR A 118 16.07 -21.50 17.88
CA THR A 118 16.82 -20.25 17.77
C THR A 118 15.85 -19.06 17.81
N PRO A 119 16.29 -17.86 18.27
CA PRO A 119 15.37 -16.76 18.60
C PRO A 119 14.41 -16.34 17.48
N ALA A 120 14.89 -16.18 16.25
CA ALA A 120 14.04 -15.80 15.12
C ALA A 120 13.09 -16.95 14.71
N ASN A 121 13.55 -18.19 14.76
CA ASN A 121 12.67 -19.33 14.47
C ASN A 121 11.61 -19.53 15.55
N ASP A 122 11.92 -19.30 16.83
CA ASP A 122 10.95 -19.38 17.92
C ASP A 122 9.89 -18.26 17.81
N VAL A 123 10.26 -17.07 17.35
CA VAL A 123 9.30 -15.99 17.03
C VAL A 123 8.43 -16.37 15.83
N LEU A 124 9.02 -16.91 14.74
CA LEU A 124 8.25 -17.38 13.59
C LEU A 124 7.27 -18.50 13.99
N TYR A 125 7.71 -19.44 14.82
CA TYR A 125 6.87 -20.49 15.38
C TYR A 125 5.71 -19.90 16.19
N ALA A 126 5.99 -18.96 17.09
CA ALA A 126 4.94 -18.30 17.87
C ALA A 126 3.93 -17.59 16.96
N TYR A 127 4.38 -16.99 15.86
CA TYR A 127 3.49 -16.38 14.87
C TYR A 127 2.58 -17.42 14.20
N GLN A 128 3.14 -18.53 13.72
CA GLN A 128 2.37 -19.64 13.14
C GLN A 128 1.34 -20.20 14.13
N GLN A 129 1.72 -20.35 15.40
CA GLN A 129 0.82 -20.83 16.45
C GLN A 129 -0.27 -19.81 16.82
N SER A 130 -0.03 -18.51 16.66
CA SER A 130 -1.04 -17.47 16.92
C SER A 130 -2.28 -17.58 16.03
N GLY A 131 -2.16 -18.27 14.89
CA GLY A 131 -3.27 -18.58 13.98
C GLY A 131 -3.98 -19.91 14.24
N SER A 132 -3.47 -20.77 15.12
CA SER A 132 -3.95 -22.16 15.28
C SER A 132 -5.41 -22.27 15.75
N GLY A 133 -5.89 -21.32 16.55
CA GLY A 133 -7.29 -21.25 17.01
C GLY A 133 -8.27 -20.62 16.01
N ALA A 134 -7.81 -20.17 14.84
CA ALA A 134 -8.68 -19.46 13.89
C ALA A 134 -9.82 -20.35 13.35
N VAL A 135 -9.59 -21.66 13.20
CA VAL A 135 -10.60 -22.62 12.74
C VAL A 135 -11.72 -22.78 13.78
N ASP A 136 -11.35 -22.89 15.06
CA ASP A 136 -12.33 -23.02 16.16
C ASP A 136 -13.15 -21.74 16.30
N ILE A 137 -12.51 -20.57 16.20
CA ILE A 137 -13.21 -19.27 16.20
C ILE A 137 -14.18 -19.18 15.01
N ALA A 138 -13.74 -19.58 13.81
CA ALA A 138 -14.58 -19.57 12.62
C ALA A 138 -15.80 -20.50 12.77
N LYS A 139 -15.60 -21.67 13.38
CA LYS A 139 -16.67 -22.63 13.69
C LYS A 139 -17.67 -22.04 14.68
N LEU A 140 -17.21 -21.51 15.81
CA LEU A 140 -18.05 -20.87 16.83
C LEU A 140 -18.85 -19.69 16.24
N ARG A 141 -18.22 -18.89 15.37
CA ARG A 141 -18.89 -17.77 14.69
C ARG A 141 -20.02 -18.27 13.79
N MET A 142 -19.80 -19.33 13.02
CA MET A 142 -20.83 -19.94 12.17
C MET A 142 -21.96 -20.59 12.99
N GLU A 143 -21.63 -21.28 14.08
CA GLU A 143 -22.62 -21.86 15.00
C GLU A 143 -23.54 -20.77 15.59
N LYS A 144 -22.97 -19.63 16.02
CA LYS A 144 -23.74 -18.48 16.49
C LYS A 144 -24.69 -17.94 15.42
N VAL A 145 -24.24 -17.86 14.17
CA VAL A 145 -25.09 -17.44 13.04
C VAL A 145 -26.23 -18.44 12.83
N LEU A 146 -25.95 -19.75 12.76
CA LEU A 146 -26.96 -20.79 12.58
C LEU A 146 -27.99 -20.84 13.72
N ALA A 147 -27.57 -20.54 14.95
CA ALA A 147 -28.45 -20.46 16.11
C ALA A 147 -29.34 -19.20 16.10
N SER A 148 -28.91 -18.14 15.43
CA SER A 148 -29.67 -16.88 15.33
C SER A 148 -30.77 -16.88 14.25
N LEU A 149 -30.80 -17.88 13.38
CA LEU A 149 -31.68 -17.93 12.21
C LEU A 149 -32.83 -18.94 12.37
N PRO A 150 -34.04 -18.62 11.85
CA PRO A 150 -35.11 -19.60 11.70
C PRO A 150 -34.69 -20.79 10.83
N ALA A 151 -35.33 -21.95 11.05
CA ALA A 151 -35.03 -23.19 10.33
C ALA A 151 -35.17 -23.03 8.81
N GLU A 152 -36.17 -22.27 8.39
CA GLU A 152 -36.50 -22.00 6.98
C GLU A 152 -35.37 -21.21 6.29
N GLN A 153 -34.72 -20.29 6.99
CA GLN A 153 -33.65 -19.47 6.44
C GLN A 153 -32.30 -20.21 6.42
N ARG A 154 -31.99 -21.00 7.46
CA ARG A 154 -30.71 -21.72 7.53
C ARG A 154 -30.69 -22.99 6.67
N ASN A 155 -31.86 -23.54 6.33
CA ASN A 155 -31.98 -24.72 5.45
C ASN A 155 -32.15 -24.34 3.98
N ASP A 156 -32.40 -23.06 3.65
CA ASP A 156 -32.43 -22.55 2.28
C ASP A 156 -31.05 -21.99 1.91
N GLU A 157 -30.38 -22.61 0.95
CA GLU A 157 -29.03 -22.24 0.52
C GLU A 157 -28.94 -20.78 0.06
N LYS A 158 -29.94 -20.30 -0.68
CA LYS A 158 -29.94 -18.94 -1.23
C LYS A 158 -30.18 -17.89 -0.14
N ALA A 159 -31.05 -18.19 0.82
CA ALA A 159 -31.31 -17.33 1.98
C ALA A 159 -30.12 -17.32 2.95
N PHE A 160 -29.40 -18.44 3.09
CA PHE A 160 -28.26 -18.57 3.98
C PHE A 160 -26.96 -18.00 3.40
N TYR A 161 -26.78 -18.04 2.07
CA TYR A 161 -25.56 -17.61 1.39
C TYR A 161 -25.03 -16.23 1.83
N PRO A 162 -25.86 -15.15 1.97
CA PRO A 162 -25.38 -13.86 2.45
C PRO A 162 -24.75 -13.90 3.85
N TYR A 163 -25.25 -14.75 4.76
CA TYR A 163 -24.70 -14.93 6.10
C TYR A 163 -23.38 -15.69 6.08
N GLN A 164 -23.31 -16.76 5.28
CA GLN A 164 -22.08 -17.51 5.07
C GLN A 164 -20.98 -16.62 4.46
N ARG A 165 -21.34 -15.82 3.45
CA ARG A 165 -20.45 -14.85 2.81
C ARG A 165 -19.91 -13.83 3.81
N ALA A 166 -20.78 -13.20 4.60
CA ALA A 166 -20.34 -12.23 5.61
C ALA A 166 -19.39 -12.87 6.63
N THR A 167 -19.73 -14.05 7.14
CA THR A 167 -18.90 -14.79 8.09
C THR A 167 -17.54 -15.18 7.51
N TYR A 168 -17.49 -15.59 6.24
CA TYR A 168 -16.24 -15.88 5.54
C TYR A 168 -15.30 -14.67 5.50
N TYR A 169 -15.80 -13.49 5.13
CA TYR A 169 -14.98 -12.28 5.09
C TYR A 169 -14.57 -11.81 6.48
N VAL A 170 -15.45 -11.93 7.48
CA VAL A 170 -15.08 -11.66 8.89
C VAL A 170 -13.94 -12.60 9.33
N ASN A 171 -14.00 -13.90 9.03
CA ASN A 171 -12.92 -14.84 9.34
C ASN A 171 -11.61 -14.47 8.64
N SER A 172 -11.67 -14.15 7.34
CA SER A 172 -10.51 -13.76 6.53
C SER A 172 -9.81 -12.51 7.10
N LEU A 173 -10.58 -11.49 7.47
CA LEU A 173 -10.04 -10.24 8.01
C LEU A 173 -9.62 -10.36 9.47
N SER A 174 -10.29 -11.18 10.28
CA SER A 174 -9.83 -11.50 11.66
C SER A 174 -8.45 -12.14 11.68
N HIS A 175 -8.08 -12.91 10.65
CA HIS A 175 -6.72 -13.43 10.58
C HIS A 175 -5.67 -12.30 10.45
N ARG A 176 -5.98 -11.22 9.72
CA ARG A 176 -5.10 -10.05 9.60
C ARG A 176 -4.94 -9.31 10.92
N THR A 177 -5.99 -9.21 11.75
CA THR A 177 -5.88 -8.57 13.07
C THR A 177 -4.91 -9.32 13.98
N SER A 178 -4.83 -10.66 13.87
CA SER A 178 -3.82 -11.46 14.58
C SER A 178 -2.40 -11.16 14.14
N ALA A 179 -2.15 -11.00 12.84
CA ALA A 179 -0.84 -10.58 12.34
C ALA A 179 -0.45 -9.17 12.83
N MET A 180 -1.40 -8.23 12.85
CA MET A 180 -1.17 -6.88 13.38
C MET A 180 -0.81 -6.91 14.87
N ARG A 181 -1.57 -7.64 15.70
CA ARG A 181 -1.27 -7.82 17.12
C ARG A 181 0.10 -8.46 17.35
N PHE A 182 0.44 -9.46 16.56
CA PHE A 182 1.72 -10.15 16.68
C PHE A 182 2.87 -9.19 16.37
N VAL A 183 2.80 -8.46 15.24
CA VAL A 183 3.80 -7.46 14.90
C VAL A 183 3.96 -6.46 16.04
N ALA A 184 2.88 -5.85 16.54
CA ALA A 184 2.94 -4.86 17.61
C ALA A 184 3.69 -5.31 18.89
N ARG A 185 3.69 -6.62 19.19
CA ARG A 185 4.32 -7.20 20.40
C ARG A 185 5.74 -7.72 20.18
N HIS A 186 6.21 -7.82 18.94
CA HIS A 186 7.45 -8.50 18.58
C HIS A 186 8.36 -7.66 17.66
N LEU A 187 8.15 -6.33 17.61
CA LEU A 187 8.89 -5.40 16.74
C LEU A 187 10.41 -5.37 17.01
N ASP A 188 10.86 -5.92 18.13
CA ASP A 188 12.27 -6.15 18.49
C ASP A 188 12.92 -7.30 17.70
N SER A 189 12.14 -8.11 17.00
CA SER A 189 12.61 -9.22 16.16
C SER A 189 12.58 -8.88 14.66
N PRO A 190 13.63 -9.20 13.88
CA PRO A 190 13.64 -9.01 12.42
C PRO A 190 12.58 -9.86 11.70
N VAL A 191 12.02 -10.88 12.35
CA VAL A 191 10.89 -11.67 11.83
C VAL A 191 9.67 -10.79 11.56
N THR A 192 9.47 -9.71 12.33
CA THR A 192 8.33 -8.81 12.07
C THR A 192 8.46 -8.06 10.76
N LEU A 193 9.68 -7.74 10.30
CA LEU A 193 9.88 -7.18 8.96
C LEU A 193 9.41 -8.16 7.88
N TYR A 194 9.68 -9.45 8.06
CA TYR A 194 9.19 -10.50 7.15
C TYR A 194 7.65 -10.57 7.17
N ILE A 195 7.02 -10.56 8.36
CA ILE A 195 5.56 -10.57 8.48
C ILE A 195 4.96 -9.31 7.82
N ILE A 196 5.55 -8.14 8.05
CA ILE A 196 5.13 -6.90 7.38
C ILE A 196 5.22 -7.07 5.86
N LYS A 197 6.35 -7.57 5.35
CA LYS A 197 6.61 -7.75 3.90
C LYS A 197 5.62 -8.69 3.23
N TYR A 198 5.39 -9.86 3.81
CA TYR A 198 4.66 -10.93 3.12
C TYR A 198 3.16 -10.96 3.50
N ASP A 199 2.79 -10.53 4.71
CA ASP A 199 1.41 -10.63 5.19
C ASP A 199 0.68 -9.28 5.27
N LEU A 200 1.37 -8.17 5.53
CA LEU A 200 0.71 -6.87 5.75
C LEU A 200 0.93 -5.86 4.63
N PHE A 201 1.98 -6.02 3.81
CA PHE A 201 2.37 -5.03 2.80
C PHE A 201 1.27 -4.70 1.80
N ARG A 202 0.53 -5.71 1.31
CA ARG A 202 -0.59 -5.45 0.38
C ARG A 202 -1.86 -4.97 1.07
N PHE A 203 -1.96 -5.19 2.38
CA PHE A 203 -3.19 -4.93 3.14
C PHE A 203 -3.39 -3.44 3.43
N PHE A 204 -2.30 -2.72 3.66
CA PHE A 204 -2.33 -1.29 4.00
C PHE A 204 -1.97 -0.39 2.82
N THR A 205 -2.34 0.88 2.92
CA THR A 205 -1.81 1.90 2.01
C THR A 205 -0.31 2.11 2.26
N PRO A 206 0.48 2.55 1.25
CA PRO A 206 1.89 2.86 1.45
C PRO A 206 2.14 3.84 2.60
N GLN A 207 1.29 4.86 2.73
CA GLN A 207 1.38 5.84 3.80
C GLN A 207 1.26 5.19 5.19
N VAL A 208 0.28 4.30 5.40
CA VAL A 208 0.13 3.61 6.70
C VAL A 208 1.31 2.68 6.97
N LEU A 209 1.85 2.01 5.95
CA LEU A 209 3.05 1.20 6.12
C LEU A 209 4.25 2.04 6.57
N GLU A 210 4.51 3.19 5.94
CA GLU A 210 5.64 4.04 6.30
C GLU A 210 5.42 4.72 7.66
N GLU A 211 4.30 5.43 7.82
CA GLU A 211 4.05 6.30 8.97
C GLU A 211 3.74 5.52 10.26
N THR A 212 3.16 4.33 10.14
CA THR A 212 2.79 3.50 11.30
C THR A 212 3.71 2.29 11.43
N TYR A 213 3.76 1.39 10.45
CA TYR A 213 4.45 0.11 10.61
C TYR A 213 5.98 0.23 10.61
N LEU A 214 6.57 0.95 9.65
CA LEU A 214 8.02 1.16 9.59
C LEU A 214 8.51 2.12 10.67
N ASN A 215 7.69 3.07 11.10
CA ASN A 215 8.01 3.90 12.26
C ASN A 215 7.88 3.16 13.60
N ALA A 216 7.05 2.12 13.67
CA ALA A 216 6.97 1.24 14.83
C ALA A 216 8.23 0.40 15.04
N VAL A 217 9.07 0.22 14.02
CA VAL A 217 10.32 -0.57 14.15
C VAL A 217 11.33 0.17 15.04
N PRO A 218 11.80 -0.42 16.16
CA PRO A 218 12.80 0.17 17.04
C PRO A 218 14.13 0.41 16.34
N SER A 219 14.92 1.36 16.85
CA SER A 219 16.21 1.76 16.28
C SER A 219 17.17 0.60 16.04
N ALA A 220 17.16 -0.41 16.91
CA ALA A 220 17.99 -1.61 16.79
C ALA A 220 17.67 -2.45 15.54
N VAL A 221 16.38 -2.62 15.22
CA VAL A 221 15.92 -3.45 14.10
C VAL A 221 15.97 -2.70 12.76
N ARG A 222 15.93 -1.36 12.77
CA ARG A 222 16.10 -0.53 11.56
C ARG A 222 17.45 -0.72 10.87
N LYS A 223 18.46 -1.24 11.57
CA LYS A 223 19.79 -1.57 11.02
C LYS A 223 19.76 -2.80 10.09
N HIS A 224 18.67 -3.57 10.14
CA HIS A 224 18.50 -4.77 9.31
C HIS A 224 18.26 -4.40 7.82
N PRO A 225 18.91 -5.06 6.84
CA PRO A 225 18.76 -4.73 5.41
C PRO A 225 17.32 -4.76 4.90
N MET A 226 16.50 -5.70 5.42
CA MET A 226 15.07 -5.80 5.08
C MET A 226 14.26 -4.54 5.47
N TYR A 227 14.69 -3.78 6.48
CA TYR A 227 14.01 -2.52 6.83
C TYR A 227 14.16 -1.48 5.71
N ARG A 228 15.39 -1.33 5.18
CA ARG A 228 15.66 -0.47 4.03
C ARG A 228 14.95 -0.97 2.77
N GLU A 229 14.95 -2.29 2.53
CA GLU A 229 14.20 -2.89 1.42
C GLU A 229 12.71 -2.55 1.50
N LEU A 230 12.08 -2.77 2.65
CA LEU A 230 10.67 -2.44 2.87
C LEU A 230 10.38 -0.96 2.70
N THR A 231 11.22 -0.10 3.27
CA THR A 231 11.09 1.36 3.14
C THR A 231 11.12 1.78 1.66
N ASN A 232 12.00 1.18 0.88
CA ASN A 232 12.09 1.42 -0.56
C ASN A 232 10.87 0.90 -1.33
N LEU A 233 10.38 -0.30 -1.00
CA LEU A 233 9.17 -0.86 -1.62
C LEU A 233 7.95 0.00 -1.33
N VAL A 234 7.80 0.49 -0.09
CA VAL A 234 6.70 1.37 0.31
C VAL A 234 6.77 2.70 -0.47
N ARG A 235 7.94 3.35 -0.48
CA ARG A 235 8.13 4.62 -1.21
C ARG A 235 7.96 4.48 -2.71
N ALA A 236 8.38 3.36 -3.29
CA ALA A 236 8.19 3.07 -4.71
C ALA A 236 6.71 2.87 -5.06
N ALA A 237 5.92 2.27 -4.15
CA ALA A 237 4.48 2.11 -4.32
C ALA A 237 3.70 3.44 -4.27
N SER A 238 4.30 4.51 -3.75
CA SER A 238 3.75 5.87 -3.73
C SER A 238 4.74 6.89 -4.32
N LEU A 239 5.32 6.55 -5.47
CA LEU A 239 6.32 7.38 -6.15
C LEU A 239 5.67 8.61 -6.82
N GLU A 240 5.56 9.71 -6.08
CA GLU A 240 4.95 10.96 -6.54
C GLU A 240 5.65 12.20 -5.94
N VAL A 241 5.40 13.39 -6.51
CA VAL A 241 5.93 14.66 -5.98
C VAL A 241 5.39 14.91 -4.57
N GLY A 242 6.27 15.34 -3.66
CA GLY A 242 5.98 15.58 -2.26
C GLY A 242 6.21 14.37 -1.34
N ARG A 243 6.47 13.17 -1.89
CA ARG A 243 6.76 11.96 -1.10
C ARG A 243 8.25 11.71 -0.93
N PRO A 244 8.68 11.01 0.14
CA PRO A 244 10.08 10.60 0.30
C PRO A 244 10.57 9.73 -0.85
N ALA A 245 11.77 10.02 -1.36
CA ALA A 245 12.38 9.27 -2.45
C ALA A 245 12.88 7.88 -1.97
N PRO A 246 12.66 6.80 -2.75
CA PRO A 246 13.33 5.51 -2.50
C PRO A 246 14.84 5.69 -2.44
N ASP A 247 15.49 5.10 -1.44
CA ASP A 247 16.93 5.16 -1.32
C ASP A 247 17.57 4.19 -2.31
N ILE A 248 18.50 4.68 -3.12
CA ILE A 248 19.22 3.89 -4.11
C ILE A 248 20.71 3.92 -3.82
N ASP A 249 21.39 2.83 -4.13
CA ASP A 249 22.83 2.73 -4.06
C ASP A 249 23.42 2.02 -5.27
N GLY A 250 24.73 2.17 -5.41
CA GLY A 250 25.51 1.47 -6.40
C GLY A 250 26.99 1.66 -6.14
N GLN A 251 27.79 1.00 -6.98
CA GLN A 251 29.22 1.19 -6.97
C GLN A 251 29.57 2.39 -7.84
N THR A 252 30.48 3.23 -7.36
CA THR A 252 31.14 4.28 -8.14
C THR A 252 32.13 3.66 -9.13
N PRO A 253 32.65 4.42 -10.12
CA PRO A 253 33.66 3.93 -11.05
C PRO A 253 34.90 3.31 -10.37
N ASP A 254 35.34 3.89 -9.24
CA ASP A 254 36.45 3.42 -8.41
C ASP A 254 36.06 2.28 -7.44
N GLY A 255 34.81 1.81 -7.46
CA GLY A 255 34.34 0.64 -6.72
C GLY A 255 33.89 0.92 -5.28
N LYS A 256 33.76 2.18 -4.87
CA LYS A 256 33.18 2.55 -3.58
C LYS A 256 31.66 2.47 -3.64
N ASN A 257 31.01 2.15 -2.52
CA ASN A 257 29.56 2.25 -2.43
C ASN A 257 29.15 3.68 -2.13
N LEU A 258 28.12 4.16 -2.81
CA LEU A 258 27.48 5.45 -2.55
C LEU A 258 25.97 5.27 -2.61
N ALA A 259 25.27 5.81 -1.63
CA ALA A 259 23.82 5.83 -1.56
C ALA A 259 23.26 7.26 -1.70
N LEU A 260 22.01 7.38 -2.14
CA LEU A 260 21.28 8.64 -2.16
C LEU A 260 21.15 9.24 -0.75
N SER A 261 21.02 8.39 0.27
CA SER A 261 20.99 8.79 1.69
C SER A 261 22.28 9.47 2.16
N ASP A 262 23.43 9.21 1.55
CA ASP A 262 24.70 9.90 1.84
C ASP A 262 24.69 11.37 1.38
N LEU A 263 23.72 11.73 0.52
CA LEU A 263 23.56 13.07 -0.05
C LEU A 263 22.45 13.89 0.63
N ARG A 264 21.90 13.42 1.76
CA ARG A 264 20.86 14.14 2.54
C ARG A 264 21.31 15.56 2.92
N GLY A 265 20.35 16.47 3.01
CA GLY A 265 20.61 17.89 3.26
C GLY A 265 21.07 18.68 2.03
N LYS A 266 21.06 18.06 0.83
CA LYS A 266 21.36 18.70 -0.45
C LYS A 266 20.18 18.50 -1.41
N TYR A 267 20.03 19.39 -2.38
CA TYR A 267 19.24 19.08 -3.56
C TYR A 267 19.99 18.05 -4.40
N VAL A 268 19.31 16.99 -4.82
CA VAL A 268 19.91 15.91 -5.60
C VAL A 268 19.11 15.68 -6.87
N LEU A 269 19.73 15.91 -8.02
CA LEU A 269 19.20 15.44 -9.30
C LEU A 269 19.66 14.01 -9.52
N ILE A 270 18.76 13.05 -9.39
CA ILE A 270 18.99 11.67 -9.80
C ILE A 270 18.82 11.61 -11.32
N ASP A 271 19.83 11.14 -12.03
CA ASP A 271 19.83 11.04 -13.50
C ASP A 271 20.04 9.57 -13.92
N PHE A 272 18.97 8.91 -14.36
CA PHE A 272 19.05 7.57 -14.92
C PHE A 272 19.44 7.63 -16.39
N TRP A 273 20.59 7.05 -16.73
CA TRP A 273 21.18 7.15 -18.06
C TRP A 273 21.89 5.86 -18.49
N ALA A 274 22.36 5.82 -19.73
CA ALA A 274 23.20 4.74 -20.23
C ALA A 274 24.23 5.24 -21.25
N SER A 275 25.37 4.57 -21.34
CA SER A 275 26.44 4.94 -22.26
C SER A 275 25.99 4.96 -23.73
N TRP A 276 25.08 4.06 -24.11
CA TRP A 276 24.49 3.92 -25.45
C TRP A 276 23.33 4.90 -25.73
N CYS A 277 22.80 5.58 -24.71
CA CYS A 277 21.65 6.47 -24.84
C CYS A 277 22.03 7.83 -25.45
N ALA A 278 21.75 8.01 -26.75
CA ALA A 278 22.04 9.27 -27.43
C ALA A 278 21.28 10.50 -26.86
N PRO A 279 19.97 10.41 -26.50
CA PRO A 279 19.28 11.52 -25.84
C PRO A 279 19.91 11.89 -24.48
N CYS A 280 20.36 10.93 -23.69
CA CYS A 280 21.03 11.19 -22.41
C CYS A 280 22.30 12.02 -22.60
N ARG A 281 23.12 11.66 -23.60
CA ARG A 281 24.36 12.40 -23.91
C ARG A 281 24.10 13.84 -24.35
N ARG A 282 22.92 14.13 -24.93
CA ARG A 282 22.51 15.49 -25.29
C ARG A 282 22.12 16.34 -24.07
N GLU A 283 21.73 15.73 -22.96
CA GLU A 283 21.41 16.45 -21.70
C GLU A 283 22.67 16.76 -20.86
N PHE A 284 23.81 16.11 -21.10
CA PHE A 284 25.02 16.35 -20.31
C PHE A 284 25.46 17.82 -20.25
N PRO A 285 25.46 18.61 -21.34
CA PRO A 285 25.78 20.04 -21.29
C PRO A 285 24.80 20.83 -20.40
N VAL A 286 23.50 20.48 -20.42
CA VAL A 286 22.46 21.12 -19.60
C VAL A 286 22.70 20.82 -18.12
N ILE A 287 23.06 19.59 -17.78
CA ILE A 287 23.39 19.21 -16.40
C ILE A 287 24.65 19.97 -15.92
N LYS A 288 25.67 20.14 -16.77
CA LYS A 288 26.84 20.99 -16.45
C LYS A 288 26.41 22.44 -16.17
N GLN A 289 25.52 22.99 -17.00
CA GLN A 289 24.98 24.33 -16.78
C GLN A 289 24.21 24.43 -15.45
N ALA A 290 23.39 23.44 -15.10
CA ALA A 290 22.66 23.39 -13.83
C ALA A 290 23.62 23.37 -12.62
N LEU A 291 24.74 22.64 -12.71
CA LEU A 291 25.78 22.61 -11.69
C LEU A 291 26.46 23.98 -11.51
N GLU A 292 26.75 24.69 -12.60
CA GLU A 292 27.33 26.04 -12.51
C GLU A 292 26.31 27.08 -12.00
N GLU A 293 25.06 27.00 -12.44
CA GLU A 293 23.98 27.90 -12.00
C GLU A 293 23.70 27.79 -10.49
N THR A 294 23.92 26.63 -9.89
CA THR A 294 23.68 26.38 -8.45
C THR A 294 24.92 26.61 -7.58
N LYS A 295 26.10 26.72 -8.18
CA LYS A 295 27.38 26.87 -7.48
C LYS A 295 27.39 28.09 -6.57
N GLY A 296 27.67 27.84 -5.28
CA GLY A 296 27.69 28.88 -4.25
C GLY A 296 26.30 29.44 -3.87
N LYS A 297 25.23 29.06 -4.56
CA LYS A 297 23.85 29.48 -4.26
C LYS A 297 23.16 28.50 -3.31
N VAL A 298 23.18 27.21 -3.64
CA VAL A 298 22.55 26.13 -2.88
C VAL A 298 23.43 24.86 -2.93
N PRO A 299 23.35 23.97 -1.93
CA PRO A 299 24.01 22.66 -2.01
C PRO A 299 23.26 21.76 -3.00
N PHE A 300 23.77 21.67 -4.23
CA PHE A 300 23.20 20.87 -5.31
C PHE A 300 24.19 19.79 -5.77
N MET A 301 23.69 18.56 -5.95
CA MET A 301 24.42 17.40 -6.41
C MET A 301 23.68 16.75 -7.57
N VAL A 302 24.43 16.16 -8.50
CA VAL A 302 23.91 15.22 -9.50
C VAL A 302 24.36 13.82 -9.09
N LEU A 303 23.41 12.90 -8.96
CA LEU A 303 23.66 11.47 -8.75
C LEU A 303 23.21 10.72 -10.00
N SER A 304 24.14 10.49 -10.92
CA SER A 304 23.84 9.78 -12.16
C SER A 304 23.91 8.26 -11.93
N TYR A 305 22.78 7.59 -12.11
CA TYR A 305 22.65 6.14 -12.04
C TYR A 305 22.71 5.54 -13.45
N SER A 306 23.80 4.83 -13.76
CA SER A 306 23.92 4.15 -15.05
C SER A 306 23.21 2.79 -15.05
N ILE A 307 22.37 2.57 -16.06
CA ILE A 307 21.78 1.27 -16.40
C ILE A 307 22.61 0.52 -17.47
N ASP A 308 23.91 0.78 -17.56
CA ASP A 308 24.81 -0.08 -18.35
C ASP A 308 24.96 -1.45 -17.67
N SER A 309 25.37 -2.47 -18.44
CA SER A 309 25.73 -3.81 -17.93
C SER A 309 27.24 -4.07 -17.98
N LYS A 310 28.01 -3.20 -18.63
CA LYS A 310 29.45 -3.36 -18.81
C LYS A 310 30.18 -2.14 -18.27
N LYS A 311 31.03 -2.38 -17.26
CA LYS A 311 31.78 -1.31 -16.57
C LYS A 311 32.57 -0.42 -17.53
N LYS A 312 33.26 -1.01 -18.52
CA LYS A 312 34.12 -0.28 -19.45
C LYS A 312 33.32 0.72 -20.31
N GLU A 313 32.17 0.32 -20.84
CA GLU A 313 31.34 1.19 -21.69
C GLU A 313 30.83 2.40 -20.90
N TRP A 314 30.42 2.16 -19.66
CA TRP A 314 30.01 3.20 -18.72
C TRP A 314 31.16 4.18 -18.38
N THR A 315 32.32 3.67 -17.97
CA THR A 315 33.46 4.51 -17.57
C THR A 315 34.06 5.27 -18.74
N ASP A 316 34.19 4.64 -19.91
CA ASP A 316 34.69 5.31 -21.11
C ASP A 316 33.76 6.47 -21.52
N CYS A 317 32.45 6.33 -21.34
CA CYS A 317 31.49 7.39 -21.67
C CYS A 317 31.60 8.59 -20.72
N ILE A 318 31.83 8.34 -19.43
CA ILE A 318 32.11 9.38 -18.43
C ILE A 318 33.34 10.20 -18.84
N GLU A 319 34.43 9.51 -19.21
CA GLU A 319 35.69 10.14 -19.61
C GLU A 319 35.54 10.97 -20.88
N ARG A 320 34.99 10.37 -21.95
CA ARG A 320 34.80 11.04 -23.26
C ARG A 320 33.95 12.30 -23.19
N ASN A 321 33.01 12.37 -22.24
CA ASN A 321 32.11 13.52 -22.07
C ASN A 321 32.54 14.44 -20.93
N SER A 322 33.67 14.18 -20.27
CA SER A 322 34.19 14.96 -19.14
C SER A 322 33.15 15.17 -18.04
N LEU A 323 32.50 14.08 -17.59
CA LEU A 323 31.46 14.11 -16.55
C LEU A 323 32.07 14.03 -15.14
N THR A 324 33.16 14.78 -14.89
CA THR A 324 34.02 14.66 -13.71
C THR A 324 33.89 15.82 -12.72
N HIS A 325 32.78 16.57 -12.79
CA HIS A 325 32.53 17.67 -11.86
C HIS A 325 32.41 17.16 -10.42
N ALA A 326 32.96 17.88 -9.43
CA ALA A 326 33.03 17.40 -8.03
C ALA A 326 31.65 17.08 -7.42
N ASN A 327 30.62 17.83 -7.81
CA ASN A 327 29.23 17.61 -7.38
C ASN A 327 28.44 16.68 -8.32
N TRP A 328 29.11 15.96 -9.22
CA TRP A 328 28.51 14.99 -10.12
C TRP A 328 29.05 13.60 -9.83
N GLN A 329 28.27 12.83 -9.10
CA GLN A 329 28.60 11.47 -8.68
C GLN A 329 27.94 10.46 -9.61
N HIS A 330 28.66 9.39 -9.92
CA HIS A 330 28.18 8.32 -10.81
C HIS A 330 28.14 7.01 -10.06
N ILE A 331 27.03 6.28 -10.16
CA ILE A 331 26.88 4.94 -9.59
C ILE A 331 26.24 3.98 -10.59
N SER A 332 26.52 2.69 -10.45
CA SER A 332 25.83 1.64 -11.20
C SER A 332 25.82 0.33 -10.42
N ALA A 333 24.78 -0.48 -10.63
CA ALA A 333 24.78 -1.90 -10.25
C ALA A 333 25.29 -2.81 -11.38
N LEU A 334 25.56 -2.27 -12.58
CA LEU A 334 25.94 -3.02 -13.79
C LEU A 334 24.94 -4.13 -14.18
N LYS A 335 23.65 -3.88 -13.94
CA LYS A 335 22.56 -4.86 -14.13
C LYS A 335 21.61 -4.52 -15.29
N GLY A 336 21.93 -3.53 -16.12
CA GLY A 336 21.01 -3.13 -17.18
C GLY A 336 19.66 -2.63 -16.63
N TRP A 337 18.61 -2.88 -17.39
CA TRP A 337 17.21 -2.71 -16.97
C TRP A 337 16.81 -3.56 -15.76
N GLY A 338 17.58 -4.61 -15.44
CA GLY A 338 17.39 -5.43 -14.24
C GLY A 338 17.86 -4.75 -12.94
N SER A 339 18.36 -3.52 -13.00
CA SER A 339 18.82 -2.78 -11.83
C SER A 339 17.71 -2.60 -10.77
N PRO A 340 18.00 -2.85 -9.48
CA PRO A 340 17.07 -2.54 -8.38
C PRO A 340 16.63 -1.07 -8.37
N ALA A 341 17.54 -0.12 -8.63
CA ALA A 341 17.21 1.30 -8.63
C ALA A 341 16.25 1.66 -9.78
N ALA A 342 16.47 1.08 -10.97
CA ALA A 342 15.58 1.26 -12.11
C ALA A 342 14.15 0.79 -11.80
N LYS A 343 14.01 -0.37 -11.13
CA LYS A 343 12.71 -0.89 -10.68
C LYS A 343 12.04 0.03 -9.65
N LEU A 344 12.77 0.50 -8.64
CA LEU A 344 12.22 1.37 -7.58
C LEU A 344 11.68 2.70 -8.11
N TYR A 345 12.28 3.23 -9.18
CA TYR A 345 11.89 4.52 -9.78
C TYR A 345 11.01 4.39 -11.03
N ASN A 346 10.51 3.18 -11.33
CA ASN A 346 9.77 2.82 -12.55
C ASN A 346 10.43 3.36 -13.84
N VAL A 347 11.72 3.07 -14.01
CA VAL A 347 12.51 3.53 -15.17
C VAL A 347 12.25 2.58 -16.34
N GLU A 348 11.33 2.97 -17.22
CA GLU A 348 10.98 2.22 -18.45
C GLU A 348 11.74 2.73 -19.69
N ALA A 349 12.26 3.95 -19.64
CA ALA A 349 13.05 4.58 -20.68
C ALA A 349 14.10 5.52 -20.07
N VAL A 350 15.19 5.78 -20.80
CA VAL A 350 16.23 6.74 -20.43
C VAL A 350 16.39 7.84 -21.49
N PRO A 351 16.71 9.09 -21.11
CA PRO A 351 16.99 9.52 -19.73
C PRO A 351 15.70 9.58 -18.90
N ARG A 352 15.85 9.51 -17.58
CA ARG A 352 14.78 9.78 -16.61
C ARG A 352 15.41 10.49 -15.42
N THR A 353 14.86 11.62 -15.02
CA THR A 353 15.43 12.43 -13.93
C THR A 353 14.45 12.54 -12.78
N VAL A 354 14.97 12.56 -11.57
CA VAL A 354 14.18 12.83 -10.36
C VAL A 354 14.91 13.88 -9.54
N LEU A 355 14.26 15.01 -9.30
CA LEU A 355 14.78 16.03 -8.42
C LEU A 355 14.31 15.75 -7.00
N VAL A 356 15.25 15.57 -6.07
CA VAL A 356 15.00 15.31 -4.66
C VAL A 356 15.46 16.52 -3.84
N GLY A 357 14.61 16.93 -2.91
CA GLY A 357 14.88 18.03 -1.99
C GLY A 357 15.80 17.63 -0.83
N PRO A 358 16.30 18.61 -0.06
CA PRO A 358 17.19 18.37 1.08
C PRO A 358 16.59 17.53 2.20
N ASP A 359 15.26 17.58 2.34
CA ASP A 359 14.45 16.75 3.25
C ASP A 359 14.29 15.30 2.77
N GLY A 360 14.73 15.00 1.54
CA GLY A 360 14.63 13.69 0.91
C GLY A 360 13.31 13.47 0.15
N ASN A 361 12.46 14.49 0.01
CA ASN A 361 11.21 14.40 -0.74
C ASN A 361 11.40 14.69 -2.23
N ILE A 362 10.61 14.05 -3.08
CA ILE A 362 10.63 14.25 -4.51
C ILE A 362 9.99 15.60 -4.84
N MET A 363 10.69 16.43 -5.62
CA MET A 363 10.23 17.75 -6.04
C MET A 363 9.70 17.76 -7.47
N ALA A 364 10.28 16.96 -8.35
CA ALA A 364 9.90 16.88 -9.75
C ALA A 364 10.43 15.61 -10.42
N PHE A 365 9.78 15.22 -11.52
CA PHE A 365 10.24 14.18 -12.44
C PHE A 365 10.55 14.79 -13.81
N ASP A 366 11.40 14.09 -14.57
CA ASP A 366 11.58 14.28 -16.01
C ASP A 366 11.94 15.72 -16.46
N LEU A 367 12.60 16.49 -15.59
CA LEU A 367 13.19 17.79 -15.92
C LEU A 367 14.31 17.65 -16.96
N ARG A 368 14.14 18.32 -18.11
CA ARG A 368 15.11 18.32 -19.22
C ARG A 368 15.28 19.70 -19.83
N GLY A 369 16.42 19.96 -20.46
CA GLY A 369 16.70 21.25 -21.10
C GLY A 369 16.41 22.44 -20.17
N GLU A 370 15.70 23.45 -20.71
CA GLU A 370 15.31 24.65 -19.95
C GLU A 370 14.46 24.35 -18.71
N GLN A 371 13.66 23.27 -18.70
CA GLN A 371 12.86 22.93 -17.51
C GLN A 371 13.74 22.61 -16.30
N LEU A 372 14.89 21.93 -16.52
CA LEU A 372 15.86 21.68 -15.47
C LEU A 372 16.50 22.99 -14.99
N ILE A 373 16.89 23.86 -15.92
CA ILE A 373 17.51 25.16 -15.60
C ILE A 373 16.54 26.04 -14.80
N ASP A 374 15.28 26.13 -15.22
CA ASP A 374 14.24 26.88 -14.51
C ASP A 374 13.96 26.32 -13.12
N ALA A 375 13.98 24.99 -12.97
CA ALA A 375 13.80 24.35 -11.66
C ALA A 375 14.95 24.69 -10.71
N VAL A 376 16.22 24.60 -11.15
CA VAL A 376 17.36 24.90 -10.28
C VAL A 376 17.46 26.38 -9.93
N ARG A 377 17.06 27.29 -10.84
CA ARG A 377 16.98 28.74 -10.56
C ARG A 377 15.98 29.10 -9.48
N LYS A 378 14.96 28.26 -9.26
CA LYS A 378 13.92 28.47 -8.23
C LYS A 378 14.33 27.97 -6.85
N MET A 379 15.40 27.17 -6.72
CA MET A 379 15.86 26.62 -5.44
C MET A 379 16.38 27.71 -4.50
N LYS A 380 16.12 27.57 -3.18
CA LYS A 380 16.51 28.57 -2.17
C LYS A 380 17.08 27.92 -0.92
N ASN A 381 18.04 28.59 -0.27
CA ASN A 381 18.59 28.14 1.01
C ASN A 381 17.57 28.13 2.16
N SER A 382 16.46 28.87 2.05
CA SER A 382 15.36 28.83 3.03
C SER A 382 14.77 27.43 3.19
N ASP A 383 14.74 26.66 2.11
CA ASP A 383 14.08 25.36 2.05
C ASP A 383 14.92 24.27 2.74
N LEU A 384 16.19 24.57 3.07
CA LEU A 384 17.07 23.74 3.90
C LEU A 384 16.73 23.85 5.39
N LYS A 385 16.13 24.96 5.85
CA LYS A 385 15.83 25.21 7.27
C LYS A 385 14.48 24.61 7.70
N SER A 386 13.51 24.53 6.80
CA SER A 386 12.22 23.86 7.03
C SER A 386 12.36 22.34 7.24
N ALA A 387 13.42 21.73 6.71
CA ALA A 387 13.72 20.29 6.87
C ALA A 387 13.99 19.86 8.33
N LYS A 388 14.31 20.79 9.25
CA LYS A 388 14.49 20.49 10.68
C LYS A 388 13.19 20.54 11.50
N ALA A 389 12.05 20.91 10.90
CA ALA A 389 10.78 21.11 11.61
C ALA A 389 9.59 20.32 11.03
N ALA A 390 9.80 19.49 10.00
CA ALA A 390 8.72 18.74 9.38
C ALA A 390 8.45 17.40 10.11
N THR A 391 8.00 17.47 11.36
CA THR A 391 7.08 16.45 11.88
C THR A 391 5.69 16.86 11.37
N GLY A 392 5.40 16.49 10.12
CA GLY A 392 4.05 16.59 9.60
C GLY A 392 3.14 15.83 10.56
N LYS A 393 2.20 16.53 11.20
CA LYS A 393 1.02 15.87 11.77
C LYS A 393 0.46 14.97 10.66
N PRO A 394 0.03 13.74 10.96
CA PRO A 394 -0.67 12.94 9.97
C PRO A 394 -1.75 13.85 9.40
N ASN A 395 -1.65 14.14 8.09
CA ASN A 395 -2.71 14.87 7.41
C ASN A 395 -3.97 14.08 7.75
N GLY A 396 -4.84 14.75 8.52
CA GLY A 396 -6.01 14.13 9.08
C GLY A 396 -6.70 13.37 7.96
N VAL A 397 -7.18 12.18 8.30
CA VAL A 397 -8.25 11.53 7.54
C VAL A 397 -9.26 12.64 7.29
N ASP A 398 -9.28 13.22 6.08
CA ASP A 398 -10.34 14.13 5.69
C ASP A 398 -11.60 13.34 5.99
N ASN A 399 -12.36 13.77 7.00
CA ASN A 399 -13.43 12.99 7.60
C ASN A 399 -14.38 12.54 6.49
N LEU A 400 -14.16 11.32 5.97
CA LEU A 400 -14.88 10.79 4.80
C LEU A 400 -16.38 10.69 5.10
N VAL A 401 -16.71 10.64 6.40
CA VAL A 401 -18.05 10.52 6.94
C VAL A 401 -18.24 11.55 8.06
N SER A 402 -19.19 12.47 7.87
CA SER A 402 -19.70 13.28 8.98
C SER A 402 -20.44 12.37 9.95
N LEU A 403 -20.03 12.36 11.22
CA LEU A 403 -20.73 11.57 12.23
C LEU A 403 -22.20 12.00 12.37
N PRO A 404 -23.13 11.05 12.56
CA PRO A 404 -24.50 11.38 12.84
C PRO A 404 -24.60 12.13 14.19
N LYS A 405 -25.69 12.89 14.36
CA LYS A 405 -25.99 13.55 15.65
C LYS A 405 -26.18 12.53 16.77
N GLU A 406 -26.75 11.37 16.45
CA GLU A 406 -26.97 10.25 17.36
C GLU A 406 -26.29 9.00 16.78
N MET A 407 -25.48 8.34 17.59
CA MET A 407 -24.77 7.13 17.18
C MET A 407 -25.71 5.92 17.22
N PRO A 408 -25.67 5.02 16.22
CA PRO A 408 -26.30 3.72 16.35
C PRO A 408 -25.63 2.95 17.50
N ASP A 409 -26.42 2.24 18.31
CA ASP A 409 -25.96 1.45 19.45
C ASP A 409 -24.98 2.19 20.39
N PRO A 410 -25.43 3.23 21.13
CA PRO A 410 -24.55 4.07 21.94
C PRO A 410 -23.67 3.32 22.94
N SER A 411 -24.20 2.27 23.59
CA SER A 411 -23.41 1.43 24.51
C SER A 411 -22.28 0.68 23.81
N LEU A 412 -22.52 0.22 22.57
CA LEU A 412 -21.48 -0.43 21.78
C LEU A 412 -20.43 0.58 21.31
N TYR A 413 -20.86 1.80 20.97
CA TYR A 413 -19.93 2.88 20.65
C TYR A 413 -19.06 3.29 21.84
N GLU A 414 -19.60 3.34 23.05
CA GLU A 414 -18.82 3.58 24.27
C GLU A 414 -17.74 2.51 24.49
N GLN A 415 -18.07 1.24 24.26
CA GLN A 415 -17.08 0.15 24.33
C GLN A 415 -15.98 0.30 23.27
N TYR A 416 -16.36 0.70 22.05
CA TYR A 416 -15.40 0.95 20.98
C TYR A 416 -14.43 2.09 21.30
N VAL A 417 -14.94 3.21 21.84
CA VAL A 417 -14.11 4.36 22.25
C VAL A 417 -13.27 4.03 23.49
N ALA A 418 -13.73 3.13 24.36
CA ALA A 418 -12.95 2.70 25.52
C ALA A 418 -11.61 2.03 25.15
N LEU A 419 -11.46 1.52 23.92
CA LEU A 419 -10.20 1.00 23.39
C LEU A 419 -9.10 2.08 23.33
N ASP A 420 -9.46 3.36 23.20
CA ASP A 420 -8.49 4.48 23.22
C ASP A 420 -7.80 4.59 24.59
N ARG A 421 -8.53 4.33 25.68
CA ARG A 421 -7.97 4.35 27.04
C ARG A 421 -6.96 3.23 27.25
N GLN A 422 -7.20 2.07 26.66
CA GLN A 422 -6.25 0.94 26.72
C GLN A 422 -4.97 1.28 25.98
N ARG A 423 -5.06 1.93 24.81
CA ARG A 423 -3.91 2.42 24.05
C ARG A 423 -3.07 3.41 24.85
N GLU A 424 -3.68 4.43 25.45
CA GLU A 424 -2.94 5.43 26.25
C GLU A 424 -2.27 4.82 27.48
N LYS A 425 -2.93 3.86 28.12
CA LYS A 425 -2.36 3.10 29.24
C LYS A 425 -1.12 2.31 28.80
N GLN A 426 -1.22 1.58 27.68
CA GLN A 426 -0.09 0.81 27.11
C GLN A 426 1.11 1.72 26.82
N ILE A 427 0.87 2.86 26.16
CA ILE A 427 1.93 3.84 25.86
C ILE A 427 2.62 4.31 27.15
N ALA A 428 1.85 4.65 28.19
CA ALA A 428 2.40 5.13 29.45
C ALA A 428 3.26 4.06 30.15
N GLU A 429 2.80 2.81 30.15
CA GLU A 429 3.51 1.66 30.73
C GLU A 429 4.83 1.37 29.99
N ASP A 430 4.79 1.30 28.66
CA ASP A 430 5.96 1.01 27.83
C ASP A 430 7.01 2.14 27.89
N LEU A 431 6.57 3.41 27.89
CA LEU A 431 7.49 4.54 28.06
C LEU A 431 8.13 4.56 29.45
N SER A 432 7.37 4.16 30.49
CA SER A 432 7.91 4.00 31.83
C SER A 432 8.98 2.89 31.87
N GLN A 433 8.71 1.77 31.20
CA GLN A 433 9.67 0.67 31.07
C GLN A 433 10.92 1.08 30.27
N LEU A 434 10.78 1.82 29.16
CA LEU A 434 11.93 2.31 28.40
C LEU A 434 12.79 3.25 29.26
N ARG A 435 12.16 4.16 30.01
CA ARG A 435 12.84 5.06 30.94
C ARG A 435 13.57 4.29 32.04
N SER A 436 12.96 3.27 32.63
CA SER A 436 13.58 2.50 33.72
C SER A 436 14.75 1.64 33.24
N THR A 437 14.68 1.14 32.00
CA THR A 437 15.71 0.25 31.42
C THR A 437 16.86 0.98 30.75
N LYS A 438 16.62 2.14 30.11
CA LYS A 438 17.63 2.88 29.34
C LYS A 438 18.01 4.24 29.94
N GLY A 439 17.22 4.77 30.89
CA GLY A 439 17.44 6.06 31.54
C GLY A 439 17.01 7.28 30.71
N GLU A 440 16.83 8.42 31.37
CA GLU A 440 16.40 9.70 30.75
C GLU A 440 17.39 10.25 29.72
N ALA A 441 18.69 10.06 29.93
CA ALA A 441 19.70 10.51 28.99
C ALA A 441 19.55 9.84 27.62
N TYR A 442 19.17 8.55 27.59
CA TYR A 442 18.94 7.81 26.35
C TYR A 442 17.80 8.41 25.52
N LEU A 443 16.69 8.80 26.16
CA LEU A 443 15.50 9.34 25.49
C LEU A 443 15.79 10.63 24.70
N ASN A 444 16.84 11.36 25.07
CA ASN A 444 17.28 12.58 24.39
C ASN A 444 18.18 12.32 23.16
N THR A 445 18.67 11.10 22.99
CA THR A 445 19.47 10.69 21.83
C THR A 445 18.60 10.51 20.58
N ALA A 446 19.23 10.40 19.41
CA ALA A 446 18.52 10.09 18.17
C ALA A 446 17.83 8.70 18.21
N GLU A 447 18.52 7.68 18.75
CA GLU A 447 17.98 6.33 18.91
C GLU A 447 16.83 6.31 19.94
N GLY A 448 16.98 7.03 21.06
CA GLY A 448 15.92 7.13 22.06
C GLY A 448 14.64 7.80 21.56
N LYS A 449 14.76 8.84 20.71
CA LYS A 449 13.61 9.46 20.05
C LYS A 449 12.90 8.49 19.10
N ILE A 450 13.67 7.67 18.37
CA ILE A 450 13.12 6.62 17.51
C ILE A 450 12.38 5.58 18.34
N ASP A 451 12.93 5.14 19.47
CA ASP A 451 12.31 4.12 20.31
C ASP A 451 11.05 4.63 21.03
N VAL A 452 11.02 5.91 21.43
CA VAL A 452 9.79 6.55 21.95
C VAL A 452 8.69 6.57 20.89
N GLU A 453 9.02 6.91 19.65
CA GLU A 453 8.05 6.87 18.55
C GLU A 453 7.62 5.44 18.22
N SER A 454 8.56 4.49 18.25
CA SER A 454 8.31 3.07 18.07
C SER A 454 7.24 2.55 19.04
N ILE A 455 7.35 2.88 20.33
CA ILE A 455 6.34 2.52 21.35
C ILE A 455 4.96 3.07 21.00
N ARG A 456 4.87 4.35 20.61
CA ARG A 456 3.60 4.98 20.24
C ARG A 456 2.97 4.30 19.02
N ARG A 457 3.76 4.04 17.99
CA ARG A 457 3.27 3.37 16.77
C ARG A 457 2.93 1.90 17.00
N ALA A 458 3.67 1.19 17.83
CA ALA A 458 3.33 -0.18 18.23
C ALA A 458 1.95 -0.21 18.92
N ALA A 459 1.68 0.74 19.81
CA ALA A 459 0.36 0.90 20.44
C ALA A 459 -0.73 1.27 19.42
N ASP A 460 -0.43 2.09 18.41
CA ASP A 460 -1.36 2.41 17.30
C ASP A 460 -1.73 1.17 16.47
N ILE A 461 -0.75 0.29 16.19
CA ILE A 461 -0.97 -0.96 15.46
C ILE A 461 -1.89 -1.88 16.27
N ALA A 462 -1.58 -2.08 17.55
CA ALA A 462 -2.38 -2.92 18.44
C ALA A 462 -3.80 -2.38 18.57
N TRP A 463 -3.94 -1.09 18.83
CA TRP A 463 -5.23 -0.40 18.93
C TRP A 463 -6.06 -0.51 17.65
N THR A 464 -5.44 -0.34 16.48
CA THR A 464 -6.12 -0.49 15.19
C THR A 464 -6.57 -1.95 15.00
N ALA A 465 -5.76 -2.92 15.41
CA ALA A 465 -6.12 -4.34 15.37
C ALA A 465 -7.36 -4.64 16.25
N GLU A 466 -7.40 -4.10 17.47
CA GLU A 466 -8.53 -4.27 18.38
C GLU A 466 -9.79 -3.58 17.88
N ARG A 467 -9.69 -2.34 17.40
CA ARG A 467 -10.83 -1.62 16.81
C ARG A 467 -11.36 -2.36 15.58
N PHE A 468 -10.48 -2.87 14.73
CA PHE A 468 -10.92 -3.62 13.56
C PHE A 468 -11.59 -4.93 13.95
N GLN A 469 -10.99 -5.70 14.87
CA GLN A 469 -11.56 -6.94 15.39
C GLN A 469 -12.92 -6.70 16.07
N PHE A 470 -13.06 -5.63 16.85
CA PHE A 470 -14.32 -5.23 17.46
C PHE A 470 -15.43 -5.03 16.43
N LEU A 471 -15.15 -4.30 15.33
CA LEU A 471 -16.14 -4.09 14.27
C LEU A 471 -16.51 -5.40 13.58
N LEU A 472 -15.53 -6.29 13.36
CA LEU A 472 -15.75 -7.60 12.77
C LEU A 472 -16.66 -8.49 13.65
N ASP A 473 -16.48 -8.47 14.97
CA ASP A 473 -17.28 -9.26 15.91
C ASP A 473 -18.69 -8.69 16.14
N HIS A 474 -18.93 -7.44 15.74
CA HIS A 474 -20.22 -6.74 15.85
C HIS A 474 -20.82 -6.41 14.47
N ASN A 475 -20.58 -7.25 13.48
CA ASN A 475 -21.00 -7.02 12.08
C ASN A 475 -22.52 -7.03 11.84
N THR A 476 -23.34 -7.33 12.84
CA THR A 476 -24.80 -7.22 12.84
C THR A 476 -25.32 -5.87 13.34
N SER A 477 -24.45 -4.99 13.82
CA SER A 477 -24.81 -3.65 14.30
C SER A 477 -24.67 -2.62 13.17
N PRO A 478 -25.56 -1.62 13.05
CA PRO A 478 -25.36 -0.48 12.14
C PRO A 478 -24.13 0.37 12.46
N LEU A 479 -23.59 0.26 13.68
CA LEU A 479 -22.33 0.89 14.07
C LEU A 479 -21.16 0.35 13.26
N MET A 480 -21.17 -0.94 12.91
CA MET A 480 -20.09 -1.57 12.15
C MET A 480 -19.83 -0.88 10.81
N PRO A 481 -20.79 -0.78 9.86
CA PRO A 481 -20.49 -0.16 8.57
C PRO A 481 -20.14 1.33 8.69
N LEU A 482 -20.73 2.04 9.65
CA LEU A 482 -20.42 3.46 9.91
C LEU A 482 -18.96 3.67 10.31
N LEU A 483 -18.48 2.91 11.30
CA LEU A 483 -17.11 3.04 11.81
C LEU A 483 -16.10 2.33 10.90
N MET A 484 -16.51 1.29 10.20
CA MET A 484 -15.68 0.67 9.15
C MET A 484 -15.36 1.68 8.05
N GLU A 485 -16.35 2.47 7.61
CA GLU A 485 -16.13 3.53 6.61
C GLU A 485 -15.24 4.65 7.15
N ARG A 486 -15.51 5.12 8.38
CA ARG A 486 -14.78 6.26 8.98
C ARG A 486 -13.34 5.91 9.33
N ASP A 487 -13.12 4.78 10.00
CA ASP A 487 -11.88 4.50 10.71
C ASP A 487 -11.00 3.48 9.99
N MET A 488 -11.60 2.54 9.27
CA MET A 488 -10.91 1.38 8.70
C MET A 488 -10.70 1.51 7.20
N LEU A 489 -11.68 2.04 6.46
CA LEU A 489 -11.55 2.20 5.02
C LEU A 489 -10.32 3.04 4.61
N PRO A 490 -9.99 4.18 5.25
CA PRO A 490 -8.85 5.01 4.85
C PRO A 490 -7.49 4.31 4.99
N ILE A 491 -7.35 3.42 5.98
CA ILE A 491 -6.06 2.80 6.31
C ILE A 491 -5.69 1.62 5.39
N PHE A 492 -6.71 0.95 4.85
CA PHE A 492 -6.51 -0.24 4.03
C PHE A 492 -6.37 0.10 2.55
N ASN A 493 -5.62 -0.74 1.84
CA ASN A 493 -5.52 -0.68 0.39
C ASN A 493 -6.93 -0.85 -0.21
N LYS A 494 -7.23 -0.06 -1.26
CA LYS A 494 -8.55 -0.02 -1.92
C LYS A 494 -9.01 -1.40 -2.43
N GLU A 495 -8.06 -2.29 -2.74
CA GLU A 495 -8.33 -3.68 -3.15
C GLU A 495 -9.09 -4.48 -2.09
N TYR A 496 -8.93 -4.14 -0.81
CA TYR A 496 -9.64 -4.78 0.31
C TYR A 496 -10.99 -4.14 0.61
N GLY A 497 -11.34 -3.01 -0.02
CA GLY A 497 -12.60 -2.30 0.22
C GLY A 497 -13.82 -3.21 0.08
N ARG A 498 -13.86 -4.07 -0.95
CA ARG A 498 -14.95 -5.04 -1.17
C ARG A 498 -15.06 -6.06 -0.04
N GLN A 499 -13.93 -6.49 0.54
CA GLN A 499 -13.93 -7.43 1.66
C GLN A 499 -14.50 -6.76 2.92
N LEU A 500 -14.12 -5.50 3.18
CA LEU A 500 -14.63 -4.71 4.31
C LEU A 500 -16.15 -4.54 4.24
N SER A 501 -16.69 -4.16 3.06
CA SER A 501 -18.14 -4.07 2.87
C SER A 501 -18.84 -5.43 2.93
N ALA A 502 -18.19 -6.49 2.47
CA ALA A 502 -18.77 -7.83 2.47
C ALA A 502 -18.87 -8.45 3.88
N CYS A 503 -18.19 -7.90 4.88
CA CYS A 503 -18.36 -8.30 6.28
C CYS A 503 -19.70 -7.90 6.90
N VAL A 504 -20.41 -6.92 6.31
CA VAL A 504 -21.70 -6.42 6.82
C VAL A 504 -22.74 -7.55 6.80
N ALA A 505 -23.32 -7.87 7.95
CA ALA A 505 -24.27 -8.97 8.07
C ALA A 505 -25.64 -8.63 7.44
N PRO A 506 -26.40 -9.64 6.97
CA PRO A 506 -27.69 -9.41 6.31
C PRO A 506 -28.70 -8.52 7.04
N PRO A 507 -28.85 -8.58 8.38
CA PRO A 507 -29.78 -7.70 9.10
C PRO A 507 -29.52 -6.20 8.91
N VAL A 508 -28.29 -5.80 8.56
CA VAL A 508 -27.88 -4.40 8.40
C VAL A 508 -27.52 -4.02 6.97
N LEU A 509 -27.60 -4.95 6.00
CA LEU A 509 -27.25 -4.67 4.59
C LEU A 509 -28.09 -3.53 3.98
N ASN A 510 -29.36 -3.41 4.37
CA ASN A 510 -30.25 -2.37 3.86
C ASN A 510 -30.14 -1.04 4.62
N HIS A 511 -29.30 -0.96 5.65
CA HIS A 511 -29.12 0.24 6.45
C HIS A 511 -28.39 1.34 5.65
N PRO A 512 -28.72 2.64 5.82
CA PRO A 512 -28.03 3.73 5.11
C PRO A 512 -26.50 3.72 5.25
N TYR A 513 -25.98 3.35 6.43
CA TYR A 513 -24.53 3.22 6.65
C TYR A 513 -23.88 2.10 5.85
N ALA A 514 -24.57 0.97 5.64
CA ALA A 514 -24.06 -0.11 4.78
C ALA A 514 -23.96 0.34 3.32
N ARG A 515 -24.97 1.06 2.83
CA ARG A 515 -24.95 1.69 1.50
C ARG A 515 -23.86 2.74 1.38
N SER A 516 -23.66 3.56 2.42
CA SER A 516 -22.60 4.57 2.46
C SER A 516 -21.22 3.92 2.33
N LEU A 517 -20.94 2.90 3.14
CA LEU A 517 -19.70 2.13 3.06
C LEU A 517 -19.49 1.53 1.66
N GLU A 518 -20.53 0.90 1.10
CA GLU A 518 -20.45 0.32 -0.25
C GLU A 518 -20.17 1.39 -1.32
N ASN A 519 -20.83 2.55 -1.26
CA ASN A 519 -20.59 3.66 -2.15
C ASN A 519 -19.16 4.20 -2.04
N SER A 520 -18.63 4.33 -0.83
CA SER A 520 -17.24 4.74 -0.60
C SER A 520 -16.24 3.71 -1.12
N VAL A 521 -16.54 2.41 -1.00
CA VAL A 521 -15.73 1.33 -1.60
C VAL A 521 -15.74 1.41 -3.14
N ARG A 522 -16.91 1.63 -3.75
CA ARG A 522 -17.05 1.80 -5.20
C ARG A 522 -16.34 3.05 -5.69
N SER A 523 -16.49 4.18 -4.97
CA SER A 523 -15.83 5.45 -5.27
C SER A 523 -14.31 5.33 -5.31
N ARG A 524 -13.69 4.67 -4.31
CA ARG A 524 -12.23 4.46 -4.28
C ARG A 524 -11.70 3.58 -5.42
N ASN A 525 -12.56 2.75 -5.99
CA ASN A 525 -12.25 1.85 -7.10
C ASN A 525 -12.84 2.33 -8.44
N LEU A 526 -13.35 3.57 -8.50
CA LEU A 526 -14.03 4.09 -9.67
C LEU A 526 -13.03 4.30 -10.81
N MET A 527 -13.18 3.46 -11.83
CA MET A 527 -12.47 3.50 -13.10
C MET A 527 -13.34 2.86 -14.19
N GLN A 528 -12.92 2.94 -15.45
CA GLN A 528 -13.59 2.21 -16.52
C GLN A 528 -13.68 0.70 -16.20
N GLY A 529 -14.86 0.11 -16.37
CA GLY A 529 -15.20 -1.28 -16.05
C GLY A 529 -15.62 -1.54 -14.60
N SER A 530 -15.48 -0.56 -13.70
CA SER A 530 -15.87 -0.70 -12.29
C SER A 530 -17.34 -0.35 -12.05
N ASP A 531 -17.92 -0.90 -10.97
CA ASP A 531 -19.29 -0.60 -10.53
C ASP A 531 -19.37 0.84 -9.99
N VAL A 532 -20.37 1.62 -10.41
CA VAL A 532 -20.52 3.01 -9.98
C VAL A 532 -21.18 3.13 -8.60
N PRO A 533 -20.88 4.21 -7.84
CA PRO A 533 -21.62 4.52 -6.61
C PRO A 533 -23.12 4.72 -6.87
N ASP A 534 -23.97 4.15 -6.02
CA ASP A 534 -25.42 4.36 -6.07
C ASP A 534 -25.80 5.66 -5.34
N ILE A 535 -25.74 6.77 -6.07
CA ILE A 535 -26.00 8.11 -5.53
C ILE A 535 -27.50 8.41 -5.44
N ALA A 536 -27.86 9.24 -4.45
CA ALA A 536 -29.18 9.85 -4.41
C ALA A 536 -29.30 10.95 -5.47
N LEU A 537 -30.46 11.01 -6.13
CA LEU A 537 -30.82 11.93 -7.18
C LEU A 537 -32.08 12.71 -6.74
N PRO A 538 -31.94 13.84 -6.01
CA PRO A 538 -33.07 14.70 -5.68
C PRO A 538 -33.51 15.43 -6.95
N LEU A 539 -34.65 15.04 -7.50
CA LEU A 539 -35.13 15.47 -8.81
C LEU A 539 -35.88 16.80 -8.74
N ALA A 540 -35.97 17.48 -9.89
CA ALA A 540 -36.65 18.77 -10.03
C ALA A 540 -38.15 18.76 -9.62
N ASN A 541 -38.80 17.59 -9.67
CA ASN A 541 -40.19 17.36 -9.25
C ASN A 541 -40.36 17.14 -7.73
N GLY A 542 -39.26 17.17 -6.97
CA GLY A 542 -39.26 16.99 -5.52
C GLY A 542 -39.14 15.53 -5.05
N THR A 543 -39.11 14.55 -5.96
CA THR A 543 -38.85 13.15 -5.58
C THR A 543 -37.35 12.88 -5.49
N VAL A 544 -36.97 11.83 -4.75
CA VAL A 544 -35.58 11.35 -4.71
C VAL A 544 -35.55 9.94 -5.30
N ARG A 545 -34.70 9.74 -6.32
CA ARG A 545 -34.39 8.41 -6.88
C ARG A 545 -32.97 8.00 -6.48
N GLN A 546 -32.70 6.71 -6.49
CA GLN A 546 -31.34 6.19 -6.50
C GLN A 546 -30.89 6.00 -7.96
N LEU A 547 -29.59 6.14 -8.24
CA LEU A 547 -29.04 5.88 -9.57
C LEU A 547 -29.31 4.43 -10.02
N SER A 548 -29.29 3.48 -9.07
CA SER A 548 -29.65 2.08 -9.30
C SER A 548 -31.05 1.89 -9.88
N ASN A 549 -31.98 2.83 -9.66
CA ASN A 549 -33.31 2.79 -10.26
C ASN A 549 -33.30 3.08 -11.77
N SER A 550 -32.18 3.55 -12.34
CA SER A 550 -32.00 3.84 -13.76
C SER A 550 -31.22 2.75 -14.51
N LEU A 551 -30.72 1.74 -13.78
CA LEU A 551 -30.02 0.59 -14.35
C LEU A 551 -30.98 -0.36 -15.10
N GLY A 552 -30.42 -1.34 -15.80
CA GLY A 552 -31.13 -2.11 -16.84
C GLY A 552 -31.19 -1.39 -18.19
N LYS A 553 -30.59 -0.19 -18.26
CA LYS A 553 -30.41 0.66 -19.45
C LYS A 553 -29.01 1.24 -19.42
N PHE A 554 -28.53 1.69 -20.57
CA PHE A 554 -27.37 2.58 -20.59
C PHE A 554 -27.74 3.92 -19.97
N VAL A 555 -26.90 4.45 -19.09
CA VAL A 555 -27.14 5.74 -18.42
C VAL A 555 -26.03 6.72 -18.78
N LEU A 556 -26.41 7.91 -19.22
CA LEU A 556 -25.51 9.05 -19.33
C LEU A 556 -25.76 9.99 -18.15
N LEU A 557 -24.85 9.97 -17.17
CA LEU A 557 -24.86 10.85 -16.01
C LEU A 557 -23.91 12.02 -16.27
N THR A 558 -24.44 13.24 -16.32
CA THR A 558 -23.67 14.47 -16.55
C THR A 558 -23.69 15.34 -15.31
N PHE A 559 -22.53 15.58 -14.71
CA PHE A 559 -22.34 16.61 -13.69
C PHE A 559 -22.11 17.97 -14.34
N TRP A 560 -22.88 18.99 -13.95
CA TRP A 560 -22.84 20.31 -14.58
C TRP A 560 -23.12 21.46 -13.60
N ALA A 561 -22.85 22.70 -14.00
CA ALA A 561 -23.18 23.91 -13.22
C ALA A 561 -23.70 25.02 -14.15
N SER A 562 -24.69 25.80 -13.70
CA SER A 562 -25.33 26.84 -14.51
C SER A 562 -24.36 27.96 -14.93
N ASN A 563 -23.39 28.28 -14.06
CA ASN A 563 -22.43 29.37 -14.24
C ASN A 563 -21.13 28.94 -14.96
N ASN A 564 -21.13 27.81 -15.67
CA ASN A 564 -19.96 27.29 -16.37
C ASN A 564 -20.20 27.29 -17.89
N ALA A 565 -19.39 28.06 -18.63
CA ALA A 565 -19.52 28.18 -20.09
C ALA A 565 -19.24 26.87 -20.84
N SER A 566 -18.35 26.02 -20.33
CA SER A 566 -18.12 24.69 -20.89
C SER A 566 -19.33 23.77 -20.65
N CYS A 567 -19.99 23.86 -19.49
CA CYS A 567 -21.25 23.14 -19.27
C CYS A 567 -22.35 23.60 -20.23
N GLN A 568 -22.47 24.90 -20.50
CA GLN A 568 -23.47 25.40 -21.45
C GLN A 568 -23.26 24.86 -22.87
N ARG A 569 -22.01 24.78 -23.33
CA ARG A 569 -21.67 24.15 -24.62
C ARG A 569 -22.00 22.66 -24.62
N GLU A 570 -21.60 21.95 -23.57
CA GLU A 570 -21.85 20.51 -23.46
C GLU A 570 -23.35 20.20 -23.42
N LEU A 571 -24.13 20.93 -22.62
CA LEU A 571 -25.58 20.76 -22.53
C LEU A 571 -26.28 21.05 -23.87
N ALA A 572 -25.78 21.99 -24.68
CA ALA A 572 -26.32 22.22 -26.03
C ALA A 572 -26.10 21.00 -26.94
N THR A 573 -24.94 20.35 -26.85
CA THR A 573 -24.65 19.09 -27.55
C THR A 573 -25.53 17.96 -27.03
N LEU A 574 -25.64 17.81 -25.71
CA LEU A 574 -26.48 16.78 -25.07
C LEU A 574 -27.97 16.94 -25.40
N LYS A 575 -28.45 18.18 -25.60
CA LYS A 575 -29.83 18.42 -26.04
C LYS A 575 -30.12 17.84 -27.43
N LYS A 576 -29.15 17.89 -28.35
CA LYS A 576 -29.25 17.23 -29.66
C LYS A 576 -29.30 15.72 -29.49
N LEU A 577 -28.38 15.16 -28.68
CA LEU A 577 -28.35 13.73 -28.38
C LEU A 577 -29.67 13.24 -27.77
N TYR A 578 -30.23 13.99 -26.82
CA TYR A 578 -31.52 13.69 -26.20
C TYR A 578 -32.66 13.62 -27.23
N ALA A 579 -32.72 14.57 -28.18
CA ALA A 579 -33.73 14.57 -29.23
C ALA A 579 -33.63 13.31 -30.12
N GLU A 580 -32.41 12.91 -30.46
CA GLU A 580 -32.12 11.75 -31.30
C GLU A 580 -32.32 10.41 -30.55
N SER A 581 -32.06 10.37 -29.25
CA SER A 581 -32.16 9.15 -28.43
C SER A 581 -33.58 8.84 -27.94
N ARG A 582 -34.58 9.70 -28.19
CA ARG A 582 -35.96 9.51 -27.73
C ARG A 582 -36.59 8.19 -28.17
N ALA A 583 -36.28 7.75 -29.38
CA ALA A 583 -36.78 6.48 -29.91
C ALA A 583 -36.21 5.25 -29.16
N SER A 584 -35.12 5.44 -28.39
CA SER A 584 -34.42 4.39 -27.64
C SER A 584 -34.57 4.53 -26.12
N LYS A 585 -35.62 5.22 -25.64
CA LYS A 585 -35.88 5.45 -24.20
C LYS A 585 -35.94 4.20 -23.32
N ASP A 586 -36.20 3.03 -23.93
CA ASP A 586 -36.24 1.75 -23.23
C ASP A 586 -34.84 1.15 -23.04
N LYS A 587 -33.83 1.66 -23.77
CA LYS A 587 -32.43 1.23 -23.72
C LYS A 587 -31.47 2.27 -23.14
N PHE A 588 -31.88 3.54 -23.04
CA PHE A 588 -31.03 4.65 -22.64
C PHE A 588 -31.75 5.72 -21.81
N GLU A 589 -31.09 6.21 -20.76
CA GLU A 589 -31.60 7.27 -19.88
C GLU A 589 -30.52 8.34 -19.65
N MET A 590 -30.93 9.62 -19.73
CA MET A 590 -30.05 10.76 -19.49
C MET A 590 -30.36 11.39 -18.13
N ILE A 591 -29.32 11.67 -17.35
CA ILE A 591 -29.40 12.24 -16.02
C ILE A 591 -28.43 13.42 -15.93
N GLY A 592 -28.94 14.62 -15.73
CA GLY A 592 -28.14 15.79 -15.34
C GLY A 592 -28.10 15.93 -13.82
N PHE A 593 -26.92 15.97 -13.22
CA PHE A 593 -26.72 16.31 -11.82
C PHE A 593 -26.09 17.71 -11.72
N SER A 594 -26.85 18.69 -11.26
CA SER A 594 -26.36 20.06 -11.11
C SER A 594 -25.63 20.27 -9.78
N LEU A 595 -24.53 21.02 -9.84
CA LEU A 595 -23.76 21.54 -8.71
C LEU A 595 -24.22 22.94 -8.27
N ASP A 596 -25.34 23.45 -8.81
CA ASP A 596 -25.90 24.73 -8.38
C ASP A 596 -26.31 24.68 -6.90
N THR A 597 -26.15 25.79 -6.19
CA THR A 597 -26.53 25.91 -4.76
C THR A 597 -27.85 26.67 -4.55
N ASN A 598 -28.42 27.23 -5.62
CA ASN A 598 -29.67 28.00 -5.57
C ASN A 598 -30.76 27.33 -6.42
N ALA A 599 -31.78 26.82 -5.75
CA ALA A 599 -32.89 26.10 -6.39
C ALA A 599 -33.70 26.94 -7.39
N LYS A 600 -33.84 28.26 -7.16
CA LYS A 600 -34.61 29.14 -8.05
C LYS A 600 -33.85 29.37 -9.35
N GLU A 601 -32.56 29.69 -9.26
CA GLU A 601 -31.71 29.91 -10.44
C GLU A 601 -31.52 28.62 -11.23
N TRP A 602 -31.30 27.48 -10.57
CA TRP A 602 -31.22 26.19 -11.24
C TRP A 602 -32.48 25.89 -12.05
N LYS A 603 -33.68 25.99 -11.44
CA LYS A 603 -34.96 25.77 -12.14
C LYS A 603 -35.19 26.74 -13.29
N LYS A 604 -34.74 27.99 -13.15
CA LYS A 604 -34.78 28.99 -14.23
C LYS A 604 -33.87 28.56 -15.37
N THR A 605 -32.64 28.17 -15.10
CA THR A 605 -31.69 27.66 -16.10
C THR A 605 -32.24 26.44 -16.84
N LEU A 606 -32.84 25.49 -16.13
CA LEU A 606 -33.46 24.31 -16.76
C LEU A 606 -34.48 24.71 -17.84
N LYS A 607 -35.37 25.66 -17.51
CA LYS A 607 -36.38 26.18 -18.43
C LYS A 607 -35.76 26.97 -19.58
N THR A 608 -34.78 27.84 -19.28
CA THR A 608 -34.10 28.65 -20.29
C THR A 608 -33.34 27.79 -21.31
N LEU A 609 -32.67 26.73 -20.85
CA LEU A 609 -31.96 25.80 -21.73
C LEU A 609 -32.92 24.78 -22.38
N GLY A 610 -34.14 24.61 -21.86
CA GLY A 610 -35.12 23.64 -22.33
C GLY A 610 -34.63 22.20 -22.17
N ILE A 611 -34.09 21.89 -20.99
CA ILE A 611 -33.53 20.57 -20.62
C ILE A 611 -34.34 19.89 -19.50
N ASP A 612 -35.54 20.41 -19.21
CA ASP A 612 -36.54 19.86 -18.29
C ASP A 612 -37.59 18.98 -19.00
N GLY A 613 -37.25 18.45 -20.17
CA GLY A 613 -38.11 17.59 -20.97
C GLY A 613 -38.33 16.19 -20.36
N PRO A 614 -39.45 15.51 -20.69
CA PRO A 614 -39.76 14.19 -20.16
C PRO A 614 -38.70 13.16 -20.57
N GLY A 615 -38.14 12.42 -19.60
CA GLY A 615 -37.11 11.40 -19.84
C GLY A 615 -35.66 11.90 -19.80
N TRP A 616 -35.43 13.20 -19.60
CA TRP A 616 -34.13 13.72 -19.16
C TRP A 616 -34.25 14.12 -17.69
N LEU A 617 -33.73 13.28 -16.80
CA LEU A 617 -33.82 13.53 -15.36
C LEU A 617 -32.86 14.65 -14.97
N GLN A 618 -33.34 15.61 -14.19
CA GLN A 618 -32.53 16.70 -13.65
C GLN A 618 -32.54 16.63 -12.13
N ALA A 619 -31.37 16.39 -11.55
CA ALA A 619 -31.12 16.25 -10.14
C ALA A 619 -30.25 17.38 -9.59
N CYS A 620 -30.48 17.81 -8.36
CA CYS A 620 -29.63 18.75 -7.63
C CYS A 620 -29.88 18.63 -6.12
N ASP A 621 -28.83 18.48 -5.32
CA ASP A 621 -28.92 18.44 -3.86
C ASP A 621 -28.61 19.80 -3.19
N PHE A 622 -28.30 20.82 -4.00
CA PHE A 622 -27.94 22.18 -3.60
C PHE A 622 -26.70 22.31 -2.72
N LYS A 623 -25.83 21.29 -2.69
CA LYS A 623 -24.59 21.30 -1.90
C LYS A 623 -23.35 21.69 -2.71
N GLY A 624 -23.49 21.83 -4.03
CA GLY A 624 -22.37 22.12 -4.94
C GLY A 624 -21.20 21.16 -4.72
N ASN A 625 -19.99 21.70 -4.53
CA ASN A 625 -18.79 20.88 -4.32
C ASN A 625 -18.81 20.05 -3.02
N ALA A 626 -19.66 20.41 -2.04
CA ALA A 626 -19.83 19.62 -0.80
C ALA A 626 -20.84 18.47 -0.97
N SER A 627 -21.40 18.27 -2.16
CA SER A 627 -22.32 17.17 -2.44
C SER A 627 -21.64 15.81 -2.24
N PRO A 628 -22.26 14.86 -1.51
CA PRO A 628 -21.80 13.48 -1.45
C PRO A 628 -21.72 12.84 -2.83
N SER A 629 -22.62 13.16 -3.76
CA SER A 629 -22.63 12.60 -5.12
C SER A 629 -21.43 13.06 -5.93
N VAL A 630 -21.08 14.35 -5.82
CA VAL A 630 -19.88 14.95 -6.45
C VAL A 630 -18.60 14.30 -5.92
N ARG A 631 -18.53 14.10 -4.60
CA ARG A 631 -17.39 13.42 -3.95
C ARG A 631 -17.28 11.96 -4.40
N LEU A 632 -18.38 11.22 -4.39
CA LEU A 632 -18.39 9.79 -4.72
C LEU A 632 -17.94 9.51 -6.17
N PHE A 633 -18.27 10.39 -7.11
CA PHE A 633 -17.81 10.29 -8.49
C PHE A 633 -16.45 10.98 -8.75
N ASN A 634 -15.82 11.53 -7.70
CA ASN A 634 -14.56 12.28 -7.79
C ASN A 634 -14.61 13.39 -8.86
N VAL A 635 -15.70 14.18 -8.86
CA VAL A 635 -15.92 15.24 -9.84
C VAL A 635 -14.98 16.42 -9.57
N GLY A 636 -13.83 16.43 -10.25
CA GLY A 636 -12.82 17.50 -10.11
C GLY A 636 -13.10 18.75 -10.97
N ALA A 637 -13.90 18.61 -12.02
CA ALA A 637 -14.29 19.70 -12.91
C ALA A 637 -15.65 19.41 -13.55
N THR A 638 -16.34 20.47 -13.98
CA THR A 638 -17.58 20.38 -14.75
C THR A 638 -17.39 20.99 -16.15
N PRO A 639 -18.03 20.43 -17.20
CA PRO A 639 -18.87 19.24 -17.16
C PRO A 639 -18.04 17.95 -16.97
N MET A 640 -18.63 16.95 -16.34
CA MET A 640 -18.09 15.58 -16.31
C MET A 640 -19.20 14.63 -16.71
N ASN A 641 -18.95 13.80 -17.72
CA ASN A 641 -19.90 12.80 -18.18
C ASN A 641 -19.44 11.41 -17.77
N VAL A 642 -20.38 10.63 -17.23
CA VAL A 642 -20.19 9.24 -16.88
C VAL A 642 -21.16 8.42 -17.69
N LEU A 643 -20.63 7.57 -18.56
CA LEU A 643 -21.42 6.64 -19.34
C LEU A 643 -21.41 5.29 -18.64
N ILE A 644 -22.59 4.73 -18.38
CA ILE A 644 -22.80 3.57 -17.51
C ILE A 644 -23.55 2.49 -18.30
N ASP A 645 -23.15 1.23 -18.17
CA ASP A 645 -23.83 0.09 -18.78
C ASP A 645 -25.09 -0.34 -17.98
N PRO A 646 -25.94 -1.23 -18.54
CA PRO A 646 -27.13 -1.73 -17.86
C PRO A 646 -26.86 -2.40 -16.51
N GLU A 647 -25.66 -2.96 -16.32
CA GLU A 647 -25.22 -3.63 -15.09
C GLU A 647 -24.71 -2.66 -14.02
N GLY A 648 -24.54 -1.37 -14.36
CA GLY A 648 -24.06 -0.33 -13.45
C GLY A 648 -22.55 -0.14 -13.45
N LYS A 649 -21.84 -0.54 -14.51
CA LYS A 649 -20.40 -0.32 -14.67
C LYS A 649 -20.10 0.91 -15.51
N ALA A 650 -19.04 1.64 -15.14
CA ALA A 650 -18.58 2.79 -15.90
C ALA A 650 -17.96 2.36 -17.24
N ILE A 651 -18.58 2.72 -18.36
CA ILE A 651 -18.02 2.58 -19.70
C ILE A 651 -16.96 3.67 -19.95
N SER A 652 -17.21 4.89 -19.49
CA SER A 652 -16.27 6.00 -19.56
C SER A 652 -16.59 7.06 -18.50
N LEU A 653 -15.56 7.79 -18.09
CA LEU A 653 -15.60 8.91 -17.15
C LEU A 653 -15.09 10.23 -17.76
N THR A 654 -14.68 10.21 -19.05
CA THR A 654 -13.90 11.28 -19.67
C THR A 654 -14.48 11.81 -20.99
N LEU A 655 -15.45 11.10 -21.58
CA LEU A 655 -16.03 11.48 -22.88
C LEU A 655 -16.77 12.82 -22.81
N GLN A 656 -16.56 13.67 -23.80
CA GLN A 656 -17.24 14.97 -23.94
C GLN A 656 -17.52 15.29 -25.42
N GLY A 657 -18.42 16.26 -25.66
CA GLY A 657 -18.67 16.79 -27.00
C GLY A 657 -19.08 15.72 -28.03
N GLU A 658 -18.57 15.85 -29.26
CA GLU A 658 -18.91 14.96 -30.37
C GLU A 658 -18.42 13.51 -30.16
N GLU A 659 -17.32 13.31 -29.42
CA GLU A 659 -16.82 11.96 -29.12
C GLU A 659 -17.83 11.19 -28.25
N LEU A 660 -18.41 11.87 -27.25
CA LEU A 660 -19.48 11.32 -26.43
C LEU A 660 -20.71 10.98 -27.27
N VAL A 661 -21.15 11.90 -28.14
CA VAL A 661 -22.32 11.69 -29.01
C VAL A 661 -22.11 10.49 -29.91
N THR A 662 -20.96 10.40 -30.58
CA THR A 662 -20.61 9.25 -31.42
C THR A 662 -20.62 7.95 -30.62
N ARG A 663 -20.05 7.95 -29.42
CA ARG A 663 -20.04 6.75 -28.57
C ARG A 663 -21.45 6.32 -28.18
N VAL A 664 -22.32 7.23 -27.77
CA VAL A 664 -23.70 6.89 -27.41
C VAL A 664 -24.45 6.36 -28.64
N LYS A 665 -24.28 6.97 -29.82
CA LYS A 665 -24.90 6.48 -31.06
C LYS A 665 -24.49 5.04 -31.40
N GLN A 666 -23.22 4.70 -31.26
CA GLN A 666 -22.70 3.33 -31.47
C GLN A 666 -23.36 2.33 -30.51
N ILE A 667 -23.53 2.71 -29.25
CA ILE A 667 -24.22 1.87 -28.26
C ILE A 667 -25.68 1.65 -28.66
N LEU A 668 -26.38 2.71 -29.08
CA LEU A 668 -27.78 2.62 -29.46
C LEU A 668 -28.02 1.84 -30.76
N SER A 669 -27.06 1.84 -31.69
CA SER A 669 -27.13 1.05 -32.93
C SER A 669 -26.83 -0.44 -32.72
N GLY A 670 -26.30 -0.83 -31.56
CA GLY A 670 -25.90 -2.21 -31.26
C GLY A 670 -24.49 -2.58 -31.76
N ASP A 671 -23.70 -1.60 -32.22
CA ASP A 671 -22.28 -1.78 -32.55
C ASP A 671 -21.44 -1.77 -31.27
N LEU A 672 -21.55 -2.85 -30.49
CA LEU A 672 -20.85 -3.03 -29.21
C LEU A 672 -19.42 -3.55 -29.46
N TYR A 673 -18.50 -2.68 -29.89
CA TYR A 673 -17.10 -3.03 -30.17
C TYR A 673 -16.36 -3.60 -28.93
N TYR A 674 -16.87 -3.35 -27.72
CA TYR A 674 -16.22 -3.69 -26.45
C TYR A 674 -16.38 -5.15 -25.98
N GLN A 675 -17.18 -5.98 -26.65
CA GLN A 675 -17.25 -7.42 -26.32
C GLN A 675 -16.15 -8.27 -26.99
N LYS A 676 -15.28 -7.67 -27.82
CA LYS A 676 -14.28 -8.40 -28.63
C LYS A 676 -12.81 -8.03 -28.42
N GLU A 677 -12.49 -7.19 -27.43
CA GLU A 677 -11.08 -7.02 -27.05
C GLU A 677 -10.70 -8.09 -26.02
N GLU A 678 -10.20 -9.22 -26.52
CA GLU A 678 -9.31 -10.04 -25.69
C GLU A 678 -8.15 -9.14 -25.21
N PRO A 679 -7.67 -9.30 -23.97
CA PRO A 679 -6.50 -8.55 -23.52
C PRO A 679 -5.36 -8.83 -24.48
N LYS A 680 -4.83 -7.80 -25.14
CA LYS A 680 -3.57 -7.94 -25.87
C LYS A 680 -2.52 -8.39 -24.84
N LYS A 681 -2.02 -9.62 -25.05
CA LYS A 681 -1.03 -10.29 -24.23
C LYS A 681 0.23 -9.46 -24.00
#